data_AF-A0A8M1FKX5-F1
#
_entry.id   AF-A0A8M1FKX5-F1
#
_cell.length_a   1.000
_cell.length_b   1.000
_cell.length_c   1.000
_cell.angle_alpha   90.00
_cell.angle_beta   90.00
_cell.angle_gamma   90.00
#
_symmetry.space_group_name_H-M   'P 1'
#
loop_
_entity.id
_entity.type
_entity.pdbx_description
1 polymer ?
#
loop_
_entity_poly.entity_id
_entity_poly.type
_entity_poly.pdbx_seq_one_letter_code
_entity_poly.pdbx_strand_id
1 'polypeptide(L)'
;MYRYHCKVLGNLDFHTKPKLCLCRLSDRDLKVAHGELVGMQLLLEDVLLSSYHMIMEDPSRQQATLDKHSQPDLSRVPGFRSPFQSSPKASRLLRGPCNAVMSLAFLRSFLVLWKQLEVLKEHWGLLKLRGQDNDSVSFHKQFSELYGTDILYPSMKAIARQMGKEDEFESIIISSQSILPPKGASEIEIKTQQLQKLLENLEIHMIQEVLRKVNREIALVISEKSKEQCTLPTDLWKHHVMKENFSVSRPQIVEKFIQRLMENYQDGGLEITFRKDHLEACLLSLGCDVMARERSNFESYSMCYEHVLEHARQKLCQKEQELDIIRRGSDPPEDNAGQVAELSHTMIMEITALRARLTDLEEENLNLHKQIRKEVQEEYEALVQALFMACLHIKEKLDENQINLIQNVCELIGEVRTEGIDNLKELKKKWGSARPDEGMKENSAKGEVLGAAFSESEPSQQEQLQALEQDNSSLAALVCKVRSLGHWRLAVQQARFQGQLHRAEKEAVQSKKEYLNLQLMAEREVALFRQQLPALRQALARAQADNTRMRKQQDHQAQLLRELQHRATQEARHRQQMDLMKTSSMEKLLEDVEQKEQHLQLLTEAAERASRLGQLQQKRSQRELQQMRSRLAQERSVKLDAFQRVQELQSRLNDAERSSVQMSSPGGLLPRAQYSLRSAPTSSRHSQQHLLKTNLMRGKITRRIQRPGTVPIKHTKRTDNGFLPNVAENVQCSTFQVHTAPSIIP
;
A
#
# COMPACT_ATOMS: atom_id res chain seq x y z
N MET A 1 -46.86 -6.33 -3.95
CA MET A 1 -48.23 -6.07 -4.45
C MET A 1 -49.12 -5.77 -3.24
N TYR A 2 -50.13 -4.90 -3.20
CA TYR A 2 -50.71 -3.95 -4.16
C TYR A 2 -50.88 -2.56 -3.49
N ARG A 3 -50.78 -1.45 -4.23
CA ARG A 3 -51.29 -0.13 -3.79
C ARG A 3 -52.79 -0.06 -4.13
N TYR A 4 -53.65 0.14 -3.13
CA TYR A 4 -55.07 0.45 -3.33
C TYR A 4 -55.35 1.92 -3.04
N HIS A 5 -55.96 2.64 -3.99
CA HIS A 5 -56.49 3.98 -3.75
C HIS A 5 -57.83 3.89 -3.00
N CYS A 6 -57.96 4.63 -1.90
CA CYS A 6 -59.26 4.83 -1.24
C CYS A 6 -59.88 6.15 -1.72
N LYS A 7 -61.15 6.12 -2.11
CA LYS A 7 -61.94 7.31 -2.47
C LYS A 7 -63.19 7.35 -1.59
N VAL A 8 -63.28 8.32 -0.70
CA VAL A 8 -64.49 8.55 0.09
C VAL A 8 -65.46 9.37 -0.75
N LEU A 9 -66.54 8.74 -1.22
CA LEU A 9 -67.69 9.44 -1.76
C LEU A 9 -68.66 9.70 -0.61
N GLY A 10 -68.86 10.99 -0.28
CA GLY A 10 -69.83 11.40 0.72
C GLY A 10 -71.25 11.39 0.14
N ASN A 11 -72.13 10.60 0.74
CA ASN A 11 -73.57 10.84 0.80
C ASN A 11 -74.05 10.39 2.18
N LEU A 12 -74.85 11.22 2.84
CA LEU A 12 -75.27 11.03 4.23
C LEU A 12 -76.66 10.42 4.30
N ASP A 13 -76.76 9.22 4.86
CA ASP A 13 -78.03 8.64 5.29
C ASP A 13 -77.83 7.94 6.64
N PHE A 14 -78.30 8.59 7.72
CA PHE A 14 -77.82 8.39 9.09
C PHE A 14 -78.18 7.04 9.76
N HIS A 15 -78.76 6.10 9.01
CA HIS A 15 -79.21 4.79 9.51
C HIS A 15 -78.60 3.57 8.81
N THR A 16 -77.64 3.73 7.89
CA THR A 16 -76.95 2.60 7.25
C THR A 16 -75.46 2.52 7.64
N LYS A 17 -74.95 1.29 7.82
CA LYS A 17 -73.53 1.05 8.17
C LYS A 17 -72.63 1.50 7.00
N PRO A 18 -71.49 2.16 7.26
CA PRO A 18 -70.61 2.66 6.20
C PRO A 18 -69.97 1.52 5.39
N LYS A 19 -70.50 1.27 4.19
CA LYS A 19 -69.93 0.31 3.23
C LYS A 19 -68.80 0.96 2.44
N LEU A 20 -67.55 0.67 2.81
CA LEU A 20 -66.38 1.06 2.03
C LEU A 20 -66.35 0.32 0.69
N CYS A 21 -66.55 1.03 -0.42
CA CYS A 21 -66.48 0.47 -1.78
C CYS A 21 -65.03 0.25 -2.23
N LEU A 22 -64.45 -0.88 -1.81
CA LEU A 22 -63.13 -1.34 -2.25
C LEU A 22 -63.20 -1.90 -3.68
N CYS A 23 -63.09 -1.01 -4.68
CA CYS A 23 -63.11 -1.38 -6.08
C CYS A 23 -62.03 -2.43 -6.43
N ARG A 24 -62.41 -3.44 -7.24
CA ARG A 24 -61.62 -4.61 -7.67
C ARG A 24 -61.52 -5.81 -6.70
N LEU A 25 -62.24 -5.82 -5.57
CA LEU A 25 -62.46 -7.05 -4.80
C LEU A 25 -63.64 -7.87 -5.39
N SER A 26 -63.65 -9.20 -5.21
CA SER A 26 -64.84 -10.01 -5.50
C SER A 26 -65.89 -9.85 -4.39
N ASP A 27 -67.14 -10.23 -4.66
CA ASP A 27 -68.22 -10.22 -3.65
C ASP A 27 -67.93 -11.09 -2.41
N ARG A 28 -66.98 -12.03 -2.50
CA ARG A 28 -66.51 -12.81 -1.36
C ARG A 28 -65.50 -12.01 -0.53
N ASP A 29 -64.50 -11.44 -1.20
CA ASP A 29 -63.40 -10.72 -0.55
C ASP A 29 -63.88 -9.37 0.01
N LEU A 30 -64.86 -8.74 -0.65
CA LEU A 30 -65.56 -7.55 -0.14
C LEU A 30 -66.26 -7.84 1.20
N LYS A 31 -66.93 -9.00 1.33
CA LYS A 31 -67.60 -9.42 2.58
C LYS A 31 -66.58 -9.73 3.68
N VAL A 32 -65.43 -10.33 3.33
CA VAL A 32 -64.32 -10.51 4.28
C VAL A 32 -63.78 -9.14 4.73
N ALA A 33 -63.46 -8.25 3.80
CA ALA A 33 -62.94 -6.91 4.12
C ALA A 33 -63.92 -6.07 4.96
N HIS A 34 -65.23 -6.15 4.70
CA HIS A 34 -66.25 -5.52 5.56
C HIS A 34 -66.37 -6.20 6.93
N GLY A 35 -66.13 -7.50 7.03
CA GLY A 35 -66.01 -8.23 8.30
C GLY A 35 -64.82 -7.75 9.12
N GLU A 36 -63.62 -7.72 8.53
CA GLU A 36 -62.39 -7.22 9.16
C GLU A 36 -62.54 -5.75 9.61
N LEU A 37 -63.11 -4.88 8.77
CA LEU A 37 -63.36 -3.47 9.12
C LEU A 37 -64.32 -3.31 10.31
N VAL A 38 -65.36 -4.14 10.40
CA VAL A 38 -66.26 -4.16 11.57
C VAL A 38 -65.56 -4.74 12.80
N GLY A 39 -64.70 -5.75 12.64
CA GLY A 39 -63.85 -6.28 13.70
C GLY A 39 -62.90 -5.21 14.27
N MET A 40 -62.22 -4.47 13.38
CA MET A 40 -61.39 -3.32 13.77
C MET A 40 -62.20 -2.24 14.48
N GLN A 41 -63.41 -1.90 14.02
CA GLN A 41 -64.26 -0.92 14.70
C GLN A 41 -64.60 -1.38 16.13
N LEU A 42 -65.08 -2.61 16.30
CA LEU A 42 -65.45 -3.16 17.61
C LEU A 42 -64.26 -3.23 18.56
N LEU A 43 -63.07 -3.58 18.04
CA LEU A 43 -61.84 -3.63 18.82
C LEU A 43 -61.35 -2.23 19.24
N LEU A 44 -61.51 -1.21 18.39
CA LEU A 44 -61.20 0.18 18.76
C LEU A 44 -62.23 0.75 19.75
N GLU A 45 -63.48 0.31 19.69
CA GLU A 45 -64.51 0.63 20.70
C GLU A 45 -64.21 -0.04 22.06
N ASP A 46 -63.74 -1.29 22.08
CA ASP A 46 -63.35 -2.02 23.31
C ASP A 46 -62.05 -1.47 23.94
N VAL A 47 -61.07 -1.09 23.10
CA VAL A 47 -59.87 -0.34 23.52
C VAL A 47 -60.25 1.01 24.16
N LEU A 48 -61.28 1.70 23.64
CA LEU A 48 -61.80 2.89 24.32
C LEU A 48 -62.49 2.54 25.64
N LEU A 49 -63.33 1.51 25.71
CA LEU A 49 -64.07 1.13 26.91
C LEU A 49 -63.13 0.72 28.07
N SER A 50 -62.10 -0.08 27.78
CA SER A 50 -61.08 -0.46 28.76
C SER A 50 -60.30 0.75 29.33
N SER A 51 -60.11 1.82 28.55
CA SER A 51 -59.48 3.06 29.04
C SER A 51 -60.27 3.77 30.16
N TYR A 52 -61.61 3.66 30.18
CA TYR A 52 -62.43 4.28 31.22
C TYR A 52 -62.25 3.61 32.59
N HIS A 53 -61.89 2.31 32.64
CA HIS A 53 -61.62 1.63 33.89
C HIS A 53 -60.29 2.06 34.53
N MET A 54 -59.23 2.24 33.72
CA MET A 54 -57.91 2.70 34.20
C MET A 54 -57.93 4.14 34.76
N ILE A 55 -58.85 4.99 34.30
CA ILE A 55 -58.91 6.41 34.70
C ILE A 55 -59.65 6.61 36.04
N MET A 56 -60.28 5.57 36.61
CA MET A 56 -60.95 5.64 37.92
C MET A 56 -60.11 5.18 39.12
N GLU A 57 -58.92 4.59 38.91
CA GLU A 57 -57.99 4.34 40.02
C GLU A 57 -57.12 5.58 40.28
N ASP A 58 -57.48 6.33 41.32
CA ASP A 58 -56.84 7.58 41.70
C ASP A 58 -55.36 7.37 42.16
N PRO A 59 -54.36 8.07 41.59
CA PRO A 59 -52.94 7.85 41.90
C PRO A 59 -52.51 8.14 43.36
N SER A 60 -53.41 8.67 44.19
CA SER A 60 -53.11 9.21 45.52
C SER A 60 -52.68 8.19 46.58
N ARG A 61 -52.82 6.87 46.33
CA ARG A 61 -52.77 5.85 47.39
C ARG A 61 -51.48 5.02 47.49
N GLN A 62 -50.48 5.20 46.62
CA GLN A 62 -49.23 4.39 46.67
C GLN A 62 -48.15 4.90 47.64
N GLN A 63 -48.40 5.99 48.40
CA GLN A 63 -47.40 6.64 49.27
C GLN A 63 -47.63 6.37 50.77
N ALA A 64 -47.97 5.15 51.19
CA ALA A 64 -48.11 4.80 52.61
C ALA A 64 -47.65 3.37 52.98
N THR A 65 -46.77 3.30 53.98
CA THR A 65 -46.53 2.16 54.91
C THR A 65 -46.31 0.76 54.32
N LEU A 66 -45.03 0.39 54.20
CA LEU A 66 -44.56 -0.98 54.37
C LEU A 66 -44.65 -1.38 55.86
N ASP A 67 -45.53 -2.32 56.26
CA ASP A 67 -45.09 -3.40 57.17
C ASP A 67 -45.95 -4.69 57.23
N LYS A 68 -45.22 -5.79 57.44
CA LYS A 68 -45.50 -7.14 58.01
C LYS A 68 -46.92 -7.71 58.26
N HIS A 69 -47.02 -9.00 57.87
CA HIS A 69 -47.71 -10.14 58.52
C HIS A 69 -49.23 -10.14 58.79
N SER A 70 -49.97 -11.00 58.06
CA SER A 70 -50.49 -12.28 58.59
C SER A 70 -51.11 -13.16 57.47
N GLN A 71 -51.42 -14.42 57.77
CA GLN A 71 -51.95 -15.44 56.83
C GLN A 71 -53.49 -15.66 56.97
N PRO A 72 -54.15 -16.48 56.13
CA PRO A 72 -55.58 -16.35 55.80
C PRO A 72 -56.52 -17.27 56.61
N ASP A 73 -57.82 -17.22 56.31
CA ASP A 73 -58.71 -18.39 56.44
C ASP A 73 -59.84 -18.41 55.37
N LEU A 74 -60.56 -19.54 55.25
CA LEU A 74 -61.48 -19.90 54.16
C LEU A 74 -62.96 -19.89 54.60
N SER A 75 -63.89 -19.67 53.65
CA SER A 75 -65.24 -20.27 53.74
C SER A 75 -65.90 -20.59 52.38
N ARG A 76 -66.26 -21.87 52.19
CA ARG A 76 -67.05 -22.51 51.11
C ARG A 76 -68.31 -21.72 50.68
N VAL A 77 -68.71 -21.58 49.39
CA VAL A 77 -69.08 -22.59 48.34
C VAL A 77 -70.41 -23.33 48.64
N PRO A 78 -71.41 -23.51 47.73
CA PRO A 78 -71.78 -22.79 46.47
C PRO A 78 -73.32 -22.53 46.30
N GLY A 79 -73.81 -22.03 45.13
CA GLY A 79 -75.26 -21.91 44.81
C GLY A 79 -75.63 -21.84 43.31
N PHE A 80 -76.58 -22.67 42.86
CA PHE A 80 -76.90 -23.05 41.46
C PHE A 80 -77.47 -21.97 40.48
N ARG A 81 -76.93 -21.99 39.24
CA ARG A 81 -77.57 -21.83 37.89
C ARG A 81 -78.80 -20.90 37.63
N SER A 82 -78.58 -19.91 36.73
CA SER A 82 -79.31 -19.68 35.44
C SER A 82 -80.77 -19.16 35.43
N PRO A 83 -81.31 -18.52 34.36
CA PRO A 83 -80.72 -17.93 33.14
C PRO A 83 -80.99 -16.40 32.98
N PHE A 84 -80.64 -15.84 31.82
CA PHE A 84 -80.91 -14.48 31.34
C PHE A 84 -82.32 -13.91 31.61
N GLN A 85 -82.40 -12.72 32.23
CA GLN A 85 -83.20 -11.58 31.73
C GLN A 85 -83.02 -10.30 32.59
N SER A 86 -82.55 -9.19 32.01
CA SER A 86 -82.91 -7.81 32.47
C SER A 86 -82.41 -6.70 31.53
N SER A 87 -83.36 -5.88 31.04
CA SER A 87 -83.30 -4.43 30.74
C SER A 87 -82.01 -3.79 30.16
N PRO A 88 -82.04 -3.26 28.92
CA PRO A 88 -80.98 -2.38 28.38
C PRO A 88 -81.12 -0.93 28.88
N LYS A 89 -81.10 -0.69 30.20
CA LYS A 89 -81.23 0.65 30.81
C LYS A 89 -80.34 0.87 32.05
N ALA A 90 -79.03 0.65 31.94
CA ALA A 90 -78.08 0.86 33.05
C ALA A 90 -76.69 1.43 32.65
N SER A 91 -76.60 2.21 31.56
CA SER A 91 -75.31 2.75 31.06
C SER A 91 -75.33 4.22 30.63
N ARG A 92 -76.34 5.00 31.03
CA ARG A 92 -76.46 6.45 30.70
C ARG A 92 -75.96 7.41 31.79
N LEU A 93 -75.42 6.92 32.91
CA LEU A 93 -75.11 7.75 34.10
C LEU A 93 -73.63 7.83 34.48
N LEU A 94 -72.70 7.48 33.59
CA LEU A 94 -71.26 7.72 33.78
C LEU A 94 -70.54 8.31 32.55
N ARG A 95 -71.25 9.09 31.72
CA ARG A 95 -70.64 9.87 30.63
C ARG A 95 -70.18 11.24 31.12
N GLY A 96 -69.08 11.27 31.86
CA GLY A 96 -68.25 12.47 31.92
C GLY A 96 -67.70 12.78 30.51
N PRO A 97 -67.56 14.05 30.11
CA PRO A 97 -67.05 14.40 28.79
C PRO A 97 -65.54 14.18 28.72
N CYS A 98 -65.13 12.95 28.38
CA CYS A 98 -63.76 12.71 27.94
C CYS A 98 -63.46 13.60 26.73
N ASN A 99 -62.35 14.34 26.79
CA ASN A 99 -61.88 15.14 25.68
C ASN A 99 -61.73 14.24 24.44
N ALA A 100 -62.45 14.53 23.36
CA ALA A 100 -62.34 13.76 22.11
C ALA A 100 -60.89 13.72 21.59
N VAL A 101 -60.11 14.76 21.89
CA VAL A 101 -58.66 14.84 21.65
C VAL A 101 -57.88 13.76 22.42
N MET A 102 -58.22 13.48 23.68
CA MET A 102 -57.58 12.44 24.48
C MET A 102 -57.96 11.03 23.99
N SER A 103 -59.25 10.79 23.70
CA SER A 103 -59.69 9.51 23.13
C SER A 103 -59.05 9.24 21.76
N LEU A 104 -58.91 10.26 20.91
CA LEU A 104 -58.22 10.17 19.62
C LEU A 104 -56.71 9.98 19.78
N ALA A 105 -56.07 10.65 20.75
CA ALA A 105 -54.66 10.43 21.07
C ALA A 105 -54.40 9.00 21.57
N PHE A 106 -55.29 8.48 22.42
CA PHE A 106 -55.22 7.12 22.97
C PHE A 106 -55.37 6.04 21.87
N LEU A 107 -56.37 6.19 21.00
CA LEU A 107 -56.52 5.36 19.79
C LEU A 107 -55.29 5.44 18.89
N ARG A 108 -54.70 6.64 18.72
CA ARG A 108 -53.47 6.82 17.94
C ARG A 108 -52.27 6.10 18.57
N SER A 109 -52.10 6.13 19.89
CA SER A 109 -51.06 5.33 20.56
C SER A 109 -51.28 3.82 20.42
N PHE A 110 -52.53 3.34 20.52
CA PHE A 110 -52.85 1.92 20.31
C PHE A 110 -52.56 1.48 18.85
N LEU A 111 -52.94 2.29 17.86
CA LEU A 111 -52.65 2.00 16.45
C LEU A 111 -51.14 2.03 16.13
N VAL A 112 -50.36 2.89 16.81
CA VAL A 112 -48.88 2.88 16.72
C VAL A 112 -48.31 1.62 17.34
N LEU A 113 -48.75 1.24 18.56
CA LEU A 113 -48.34 0.00 19.24
C LEU A 113 -48.62 -1.23 18.38
N TRP A 114 -49.83 -1.35 17.83
CA TRP A 114 -50.20 -2.46 16.96
C TRP A 114 -49.39 -2.47 15.67
N LYS A 115 -49.15 -1.31 15.03
CA LYS A 115 -48.31 -1.27 13.82
C LYS A 115 -46.84 -1.61 14.10
N GLN A 116 -46.30 -1.21 15.25
CA GLN A 116 -44.96 -1.61 15.70
C GLN A 116 -44.88 -3.13 15.90
N LEU A 117 -45.87 -3.73 16.57
CA LEU A 117 -45.94 -5.17 16.77
C LEU A 117 -45.95 -5.94 15.43
N GLU A 118 -46.85 -5.61 14.49
CA GLU A 118 -46.93 -6.38 13.22
C GLU A 118 -45.64 -6.26 12.39
N VAL A 119 -44.98 -5.10 12.36
CA VAL A 119 -43.70 -4.91 11.63
C VAL A 119 -42.56 -5.72 12.27
N LEU A 120 -42.49 -5.75 13.59
CA LEU A 120 -41.44 -6.50 14.29
C LEU A 120 -41.73 -8.01 14.26
N LYS A 121 -43.00 -8.41 14.24
CA LYS A 121 -43.49 -9.79 14.04
C LYS A 121 -43.13 -10.34 12.65
N GLU A 122 -43.28 -9.53 11.61
CA GLU A 122 -42.79 -9.85 10.26
C GLU A 122 -41.25 -10.06 10.26
N HIS A 123 -40.50 -9.11 10.83
CA HIS A 123 -39.02 -9.19 10.88
C HIS A 123 -38.50 -10.37 11.71
N TRP A 124 -39.11 -10.64 12.87
CA TRP A 124 -38.79 -11.77 13.75
C TRP A 124 -39.05 -13.12 13.05
N GLY A 125 -40.15 -13.23 12.29
CA GLY A 125 -40.46 -14.42 11.49
C GLY A 125 -39.38 -14.71 10.44
N LEU A 126 -38.98 -13.69 9.67
CA LEU A 126 -37.91 -13.79 8.67
C LEU A 126 -36.57 -14.24 9.29
N LEU A 127 -36.22 -13.72 10.46
CA LEU A 127 -34.99 -14.10 11.18
C LEU A 127 -35.02 -15.55 11.69
N LYS A 128 -36.16 -16.01 12.24
CA LYS A 128 -36.33 -17.37 12.76
C LYS A 128 -36.38 -18.43 11.65
N LEU A 129 -37.06 -18.15 10.54
CA LEU A 129 -37.29 -19.10 9.43
C LEU A 129 -36.25 -19.00 8.30
N ARG A 130 -35.35 -18.02 8.35
CA ARG A 130 -34.03 -18.01 7.68
C ARG A 130 -34.03 -18.21 6.16
N GLY A 131 -35.07 -17.69 5.48
CA GLY A 131 -35.07 -17.50 4.02
C GLY A 131 -35.55 -18.68 3.18
N GLN A 132 -36.51 -19.47 3.66
CA GLN A 132 -37.36 -20.25 2.75
C GLN A 132 -38.42 -19.34 2.08
N ASP A 133 -38.85 -19.69 0.86
CA ASP A 133 -39.72 -18.83 0.04
C ASP A 133 -41.05 -18.47 0.74
N ASN A 134 -41.33 -17.16 0.78
CA ASN A 134 -42.33 -16.58 1.69
C ASN A 134 -43.80 -16.94 1.38
N ASP A 135 -44.10 -17.42 0.16
CA ASP A 135 -45.48 -17.59 -0.35
C ASP A 135 -46.07 -19.00 -0.12
N SER A 136 -45.45 -19.85 0.72
CA SER A 136 -45.98 -21.18 1.03
C SER A 136 -46.94 -21.20 2.24
N VAL A 137 -48.05 -21.93 2.10
CA VAL A 137 -48.99 -22.23 3.21
C VAL A 137 -48.29 -22.96 4.36
N SER A 138 -47.23 -23.73 4.09
CA SER A 138 -46.41 -24.37 5.14
C SER A 138 -45.63 -23.37 5.99
N PHE A 139 -45.14 -22.28 5.38
CA PHE A 139 -44.41 -21.21 6.07
C PHE A 139 -45.31 -20.50 7.06
N HIS A 140 -46.52 -20.09 6.64
CA HIS A 140 -47.50 -19.45 7.54
C HIS A 140 -47.87 -20.36 8.72
N LYS A 141 -48.00 -21.68 8.50
CA LYS A 141 -48.27 -22.64 9.58
C LYS A 141 -47.12 -22.71 10.59
N GLN A 142 -45.89 -22.95 10.12
CA GLN A 142 -44.70 -23.01 10.99
C GLN A 142 -44.47 -21.68 11.74
N PHE A 143 -44.65 -20.55 11.06
CA PHE A 143 -44.62 -19.23 11.67
C PHE A 143 -45.66 -19.06 12.78
N SER A 144 -46.90 -19.50 12.55
CA SER A 144 -47.98 -19.43 13.54
C SER A 144 -47.70 -20.31 14.77
N GLU A 145 -47.13 -21.50 14.56
CA GLU A 145 -46.72 -22.43 15.62
C GLU A 145 -45.59 -21.81 16.48
N LEU A 146 -44.53 -21.30 15.84
CA LEU A 146 -43.41 -20.64 16.54
C LEU A 146 -43.82 -19.34 17.24
N TYR A 147 -44.66 -18.50 16.62
CA TYR A 147 -45.21 -17.30 17.28
C TYR A 147 -46.07 -17.69 18.49
N GLY A 148 -46.78 -18.81 18.40
CA GLY A 148 -47.50 -19.45 19.50
C GLY A 148 -46.58 -19.75 20.70
N THR A 149 -45.49 -20.49 20.48
CA THR A 149 -44.58 -20.94 21.55
C THR A 149 -43.67 -19.86 22.12
N ASP A 150 -43.09 -19.03 21.26
CA ASP A 150 -41.96 -18.17 21.65
C ASP A 150 -42.41 -16.77 22.11
N ILE A 151 -43.57 -16.31 21.61
CA ILE A 151 -44.11 -14.97 21.84
C ILE A 151 -45.45 -15.04 22.58
N LEU A 152 -46.47 -15.66 21.98
CA LEU A 152 -47.85 -15.55 22.42
C LEU A 152 -48.08 -16.22 23.79
N TYR A 153 -47.71 -17.50 23.96
CA TYR A 153 -47.86 -18.19 25.25
C TYR A 153 -47.08 -17.51 26.39
N PRO A 154 -45.78 -17.18 26.25
CA PRO A 154 -45.05 -16.45 27.28
C PRO A 154 -45.66 -15.07 27.61
N SER A 155 -46.16 -14.35 26.60
CA SER A 155 -46.84 -13.06 26.82
C SER A 155 -48.13 -13.22 27.63
N MET A 156 -49.00 -14.16 27.24
CA MET A 156 -50.27 -14.38 27.94
C MET A 156 -50.04 -14.94 29.35
N LYS A 157 -49.01 -15.77 29.55
CA LYS A 157 -48.56 -16.24 30.87
C LYS A 157 -48.04 -15.10 31.75
N ALA A 158 -47.28 -14.16 31.19
CA ALA A 158 -46.82 -12.99 31.92
C ALA A 158 -47.99 -12.10 32.39
N ILE A 159 -49.00 -11.89 31.54
CA ILE A 159 -50.23 -11.16 31.92
C ILE A 159 -51.03 -11.93 32.96
N ALA A 160 -51.17 -13.26 32.81
CA ALA A 160 -51.86 -14.10 33.80
C ALA A 160 -51.18 -14.03 35.18
N ARG A 161 -49.84 -14.02 35.22
CA ARG A 161 -49.05 -13.80 36.44
C ARG A 161 -49.25 -12.39 37.03
N GLN A 162 -49.22 -11.35 36.20
CA GLN A 162 -49.47 -9.96 36.63
C GLN A 162 -50.87 -9.79 37.24
N MET A 163 -51.87 -10.52 36.73
CA MET A 163 -53.24 -10.54 37.28
C MET A 163 -53.48 -11.57 38.40
N GLY A 164 -52.46 -12.34 38.82
CA GLY A 164 -52.59 -13.36 39.87
C GLY A 164 -53.42 -14.60 39.48
N LYS A 165 -53.59 -14.88 38.18
CA LYS A 165 -54.42 -15.97 37.63
C LYS A 165 -53.63 -16.99 36.80
N GLU A 166 -52.35 -17.20 37.12
CA GLU A 166 -51.47 -18.10 36.36
C GLU A 166 -52.00 -19.55 36.33
N ASP A 167 -52.50 -20.07 37.46
CA ASP A 167 -53.06 -21.43 37.56
C ASP A 167 -54.36 -21.61 36.75
N GLU A 168 -55.24 -20.61 36.72
CA GLU A 168 -56.46 -20.62 35.89
C GLU A 168 -56.10 -20.68 34.40
N PHE A 169 -55.09 -19.90 34.00
CA PHE A 169 -54.64 -19.78 32.62
C PHE A 169 -54.00 -21.07 32.10
N GLU A 170 -53.11 -21.70 32.88
CA GLU A 170 -52.50 -22.99 32.51
C GLU A 170 -53.55 -24.11 32.45
N SER A 171 -54.52 -24.13 33.37
CA SER A 171 -55.64 -25.08 33.34
C SER A 171 -56.49 -24.95 32.07
N ILE A 172 -56.71 -23.72 31.58
CA ILE A 172 -57.41 -23.46 30.31
C ILE A 172 -56.59 -23.95 29.10
N ILE A 173 -55.26 -23.79 29.10
CA ILE A 173 -54.42 -24.24 27.98
C ILE A 173 -54.36 -25.77 27.91
N ILE A 174 -54.13 -26.43 29.05
CA ILE A 174 -54.08 -27.91 29.14
C ILE A 174 -55.41 -28.54 28.66
N SER A 175 -56.54 -27.88 28.91
CA SER A 175 -57.87 -28.39 28.55
C SER A 175 -58.38 -28.01 27.16
N SER A 176 -57.87 -26.94 26.53
CA SER A 176 -58.41 -26.40 25.26
C SER A 176 -57.46 -26.41 24.07
N GLN A 177 -56.16 -26.69 24.26
CA GLN A 177 -55.11 -26.66 23.22
C GLN A 177 -54.98 -25.32 22.45
N SER A 178 -55.58 -24.24 22.96
CA SER A 178 -55.59 -22.93 22.31
C SER A 178 -55.13 -21.83 23.27
N ILE A 179 -54.27 -20.92 22.79
CA ILE A 179 -53.71 -19.85 23.62
C ILE A 179 -54.69 -18.67 23.60
N LEU A 180 -55.72 -18.75 24.43
CA LEU A 180 -56.70 -17.68 24.65
C LEU A 180 -56.14 -16.64 25.63
N PRO A 181 -56.48 -15.34 25.49
CA PRO A 181 -56.08 -14.32 26.45
C PRO A 181 -56.71 -14.58 27.84
N PRO A 182 -56.03 -14.26 28.95
CA PRO A 182 -56.55 -14.53 30.28
C PRO A 182 -57.71 -13.58 30.61
N LYS A 183 -58.73 -14.09 31.32
CA LYS A 183 -60.01 -13.38 31.56
C LYS A 183 -59.83 -12.06 32.32
N GLY A 184 -59.97 -10.95 31.62
CA GLY A 184 -59.87 -9.58 32.13
C GLY A 184 -58.70 -8.76 31.57
N ALA A 185 -57.78 -9.38 30.82
CA ALA A 185 -56.71 -8.64 30.15
C ALA A 185 -57.24 -7.73 29.04
N SER A 186 -56.74 -6.50 28.94
CA SER A 186 -57.05 -5.60 27.82
C SER A 186 -56.22 -5.91 26.58
N GLU A 187 -56.76 -5.61 25.40
CA GLU A 187 -56.03 -5.75 24.12
C GLU A 187 -54.74 -4.92 24.10
N ILE A 188 -54.67 -3.82 24.87
CA ILE A 188 -53.49 -2.97 24.97
C ILE A 188 -52.35 -3.68 25.71
N GLU A 189 -52.65 -4.30 26.86
CA GLU A 189 -51.68 -5.09 27.64
C GLU A 189 -51.22 -6.31 26.84
N ILE A 190 -52.15 -6.98 26.15
CA ILE A 190 -51.90 -8.10 25.23
C ILE A 190 -50.89 -7.71 24.16
N LYS A 191 -51.09 -6.60 23.44
CA LYS A 191 -50.15 -6.13 22.40
C LYS A 191 -48.83 -5.64 22.98
N THR A 192 -48.85 -5.02 24.17
CA THR A 192 -47.64 -4.50 24.85
C THR A 192 -46.71 -5.64 25.28
N GLN A 193 -47.23 -6.69 25.93
CA GLN A 193 -46.44 -7.87 26.30
C GLN A 193 -45.95 -8.65 25.08
N GLN A 194 -46.78 -8.82 24.04
CA GLN A 194 -46.33 -9.43 22.78
C GLN A 194 -45.17 -8.65 22.14
N LEU A 195 -45.22 -7.31 22.16
CA LEU A 195 -44.13 -6.47 21.67
C LEU A 195 -42.86 -6.61 22.53
N GLN A 196 -42.98 -6.57 23.86
CA GLN A 196 -41.83 -6.74 24.77
C GLN A 196 -41.16 -8.11 24.56
N LYS A 197 -41.93 -9.20 24.61
CA LYS A 197 -41.42 -10.57 24.47
C LYS A 197 -40.72 -10.81 23.14
N LEU A 198 -41.13 -10.08 22.10
CA LEU A 198 -40.53 -10.11 20.78
C LEU A 198 -39.23 -9.29 20.70
N LEU A 199 -39.19 -8.09 21.29
CA LEU A 199 -37.96 -7.30 21.40
C LEU A 199 -36.87 -8.07 22.16
N GLU A 200 -37.21 -8.73 23.26
CA GLU A 200 -36.30 -9.64 23.99
C GLU A 200 -35.76 -10.76 23.10
N ASN A 201 -36.60 -11.37 22.25
CA ASN A 201 -36.18 -12.39 21.29
C ASN A 201 -35.22 -11.85 20.22
N LEU A 202 -35.45 -10.63 19.72
CA LEU A 202 -34.58 -9.98 18.73
C LEU A 202 -33.22 -9.62 19.35
N GLU A 203 -33.21 -9.10 20.58
CA GLU A 203 -31.98 -8.80 21.32
C GLU A 203 -31.15 -10.07 21.55
N ILE A 204 -31.77 -11.18 21.99
CA ILE A 204 -31.10 -12.48 22.14
C ILE A 204 -30.49 -12.94 20.81
N HIS A 205 -31.19 -12.78 19.68
CA HIS A 205 -30.63 -13.10 18.36
C HIS A 205 -29.44 -12.20 17.99
N MET A 206 -29.50 -10.90 18.27
CA MET A 206 -28.40 -9.96 18.04
C MET A 206 -27.16 -10.31 18.89
N ILE A 207 -27.36 -10.64 20.17
CA ILE A 207 -26.29 -11.10 21.08
C ILE A 207 -25.66 -12.39 20.53
N GLN A 208 -26.47 -13.36 20.09
CA GLN A 208 -25.97 -14.60 19.49
C GLN A 208 -25.19 -14.35 18.18
N GLU A 209 -25.59 -13.37 17.36
CA GLU A 209 -24.86 -12.99 16.15
C GLU A 209 -23.50 -12.36 16.50
N VAL A 210 -23.45 -11.46 17.48
CA VAL A 210 -22.20 -10.85 17.97
C VAL A 210 -21.27 -11.91 18.56
N LEU A 211 -21.77 -12.80 19.42
CA LEU A 211 -20.99 -13.92 19.97
C LEU A 211 -20.45 -14.84 18.86
N ARG A 212 -21.22 -15.10 17.81
CA ARG A 212 -20.77 -15.91 16.68
C ARG A 212 -19.68 -15.22 15.84
N LYS A 213 -19.73 -13.90 15.71
CA LYS A 213 -18.66 -13.10 15.09
C LYS A 213 -17.40 -13.13 15.96
N VAL A 214 -17.52 -12.83 17.26
CA VAL A 214 -16.40 -12.89 18.22
C VAL A 214 -15.74 -14.28 18.23
N ASN A 215 -16.53 -15.36 18.21
CA ASN A 215 -15.98 -16.72 18.16
C ASN A 215 -15.27 -17.05 16.83
N ARG A 216 -15.68 -16.44 15.71
CA ARG A 216 -14.95 -16.53 14.43
C ARG A 216 -13.63 -15.77 14.50
N GLU A 217 -13.61 -14.55 15.02
CA GLU A 217 -12.36 -13.79 15.19
C GLU A 217 -11.39 -14.50 16.16
N ILE A 218 -11.90 -15.08 17.25
CA ILE A 218 -11.09 -15.89 18.17
C ILE A 218 -10.52 -17.12 17.44
N ALA A 219 -11.34 -17.83 16.65
CA ALA A 219 -10.87 -18.97 15.86
C ALA A 219 -9.81 -18.57 14.81
N LEU A 220 -9.99 -17.44 14.13
CA LEU A 220 -9.01 -16.87 13.20
C LEU A 220 -7.69 -16.54 13.93
N VAL A 221 -7.75 -15.82 15.06
CA VAL A 221 -6.58 -15.47 15.88
C VAL A 221 -5.86 -16.71 16.44
N ILE A 222 -6.58 -17.77 16.79
CA ILE A 222 -5.98 -19.06 17.19
C ILE A 222 -5.32 -19.74 15.98
N SER A 223 -6.00 -19.78 14.82
CA SER A 223 -5.46 -20.40 13.61
C SER A 223 -4.20 -19.70 13.10
N GLU A 224 -4.14 -18.36 13.20
CA GLU A 224 -2.97 -17.58 12.80
C GLU A 224 -1.78 -17.82 13.74
N LYS A 225 -2.02 -17.90 15.06
CA LYS A 225 -1.00 -18.29 16.05
C LYS A 225 -0.48 -19.72 15.86
N SER A 226 -1.27 -20.62 15.28
CA SER A 226 -0.83 -21.99 15.00
C SER A 226 0.02 -22.15 13.73
N LYS A 227 0.24 -21.07 12.96
CA LYS A 227 1.16 -21.10 11.80
C LYS A 227 2.59 -20.86 12.30
N GLU A 228 3.39 -21.92 12.35
CA GLU A 228 4.70 -22.02 13.03
C GLU A 228 5.81 -21.03 12.59
N GLN A 229 5.55 -20.13 11.64
CA GLN A 229 6.53 -19.16 11.12
C GLN A 229 6.09 -17.70 11.19
N CYS A 230 4.84 -17.41 11.58
CA CYS A 230 4.33 -16.05 11.70
C CYS A 230 4.05 -15.68 13.16
N THR A 231 5.02 -15.05 13.84
CA THR A 231 4.68 -14.24 15.02
C THR A 231 3.73 -13.14 14.57
N LEU A 232 2.53 -13.06 15.18
CA LEU A 232 1.57 -12.02 14.85
C LEU A 232 2.23 -10.63 14.98
N PRO A 233 1.82 -9.63 14.18
CA PRO A 233 2.34 -8.27 14.29
C PRO A 233 2.22 -7.67 15.70
N THR A 234 1.31 -8.18 16.54
CA THR A 234 1.14 -7.82 17.96
C THR A 234 1.96 -8.68 18.94
N ASP A 235 2.37 -9.90 18.57
CA ASP A 235 3.26 -10.73 19.40
C ASP A 235 4.70 -10.19 19.41
N LEU A 236 5.10 -9.44 18.38
CA LEU A 236 6.35 -8.65 18.37
C LEU A 236 6.39 -7.55 19.46
N TRP A 237 5.23 -7.06 19.91
CA TRP A 237 5.13 -6.05 20.98
C TRP A 237 4.91 -6.67 22.36
N LYS A 238 4.69 -7.98 22.43
CA LYS A 238 4.77 -8.71 23.69
C LYS A 238 6.23 -8.88 24.04
N HIS A 239 6.73 -7.98 24.88
CA HIS A 239 7.92 -8.27 25.67
C HIS A 239 7.74 -9.65 26.28
N HIS A 240 8.64 -10.57 25.91
CA HIS A 240 8.67 -11.91 26.46
C HIS A 240 9.04 -11.78 27.94
N VAL A 241 8.01 -11.69 28.81
CA VAL A 241 8.17 -11.38 30.23
C VAL A 241 9.21 -12.35 30.79
N MET A 242 10.31 -11.79 31.31
CA MET A 242 11.42 -12.61 31.77
C MET A 242 10.93 -13.54 32.86
N LYS A 243 11.19 -14.84 32.67
CA LYS A 243 10.61 -15.93 33.48
C LYS A 243 11.33 -16.10 34.83
N GLU A 244 12.00 -15.04 35.27
CA GLU A 244 12.76 -14.92 36.50
C GLU A 244 11.82 -14.38 37.57
N ASN A 245 11.20 -15.31 38.30
CA ASN A 245 10.26 -15.00 39.38
C ASN A 245 11.00 -14.39 40.57
N PHE A 246 11.18 -13.06 40.57
CA PHE A 246 11.80 -12.34 41.66
C PHE A 246 10.90 -12.32 42.91
N SER A 247 11.19 -13.19 43.89
CA SER A 247 10.44 -13.30 45.14
C SER A 247 11.36 -13.16 46.36
N VAL A 248 11.45 -11.95 46.90
CA VAL A 248 12.08 -11.73 48.22
C VAL A 248 11.21 -12.40 49.29
N SER A 249 11.79 -13.37 50.00
CA SER A 249 11.10 -14.02 51.12
C SER A 249 10.88 -13.03 52.27
N ARG A 250 9.67 -13.00 52.86
CA ARG A 250 9.38 -12.14 54.02
C ARG A 250 10.22 -12.61 55.23
N PRO A 251 11.18 -11.83 55.73
CA PRO A 251 12.04 -12.26 56.82
C PRO A 251 11.37 -12.00 58.16
N GLN A 252 11.28 -13.02 59.00
CA GLN A 252 10.58 -13.02 60.30
C GLN A 252 11.37 -12.30 61.41
N ILE A 253 11.84 -11.08 61.15
CA ILE A 253 12.73 -10.33 62.05
C ILE A 253 11.97 -9.83 63.27
N VAL A 254 10.77 -9.28 63.08
CA VAL A 254 9.96 -8.72 64.16
C VAL A 254 9.48 -9.84 65.09
N GLU A 255 9.07 -10.95 64.49
CA GLU A 255 8.60 -12.15 65.17
C GLU A 255 9.72 -12.77 66.03
N LYS A 256 10.94 -12.91 65.49
CA LYS A 256 12.13 -13.36 66.25
C LYS A 256 12.56 -12.37 67.33
N PHE A 257 12.47 -11.06 67.07
CA PHE A 257 12.83 -10.05 68.06
C PHE A 257 11.86 -10.04 69.24
N ILE A 258 10.55 -10.11 68.99
CA ILE A 258 9.52 -10.22 70.04
C ILE A 258 9.75 -11.50 70.86
N GLN A 259 10.05 -12.63 70.21
CA GLN A 259 10.36 -13.88 70.91
C GLN A 259 11.54 -13.71 71.88
N ARG A 260 12.71 -13.24 71.39
CA ARG A 260 13.90 -13.02 72.23
C ARG A 260 13.69 -11.97 73.32
N LEU A 261 12.95 -10.90 73.04
CA LEU A 261 12.63 -9.88 74.03
C LEU A 261 11.83 -10.48 75.20
N MET A 262 10.84 -11.32 74.88
CA MET A 262 9.96 -12.02 75.83
C MET A 262 10.59 -13.27 76.49
N GLU A 263 11.85 -13.61 76.21
CA GLU A 263 12.54 -14.72 76.90
C GLU A 263 12.95 -14.36 78.34
N ASN A 264 13.27 -13.08 78.63
CA ASN A 264 13.73 -12.62 79.95
C ASN A 264 13.02 -11.35 80.46
N TYR A 265 11.69 -11.26 80.28
CA TYR A 265 10.90 -10.17 80.85
C TYR A 265 10.67 -10.36 82.37
N GLN A 266 10.50 -9.25 83.10
CA GLN A 266 10.06 -9.25 84.49
C GLN A 266 8.66 -8.60 84.55
N ASP A 267 7.68 -9.39 84.96
CA ASP A 267 6.28 -8.98 85.06
C ASP A 267 6.02 -8.19 86.36
N GLY A 268 5.66 -6.91 86.23
CA GLY A 268 5.21 -6.04 87.32
C GLY A 268 3.69 -5.91 87.43
N GLY A 269 2.91 -6.74 86.71
CA GLY A 269 1.44 -6.78 86.72
C GLY A 269 0.76 -5.65 85.95
N LEU A 270 1.22 -4.41 86.10
CA LEU A 270 0.80 -3.24 85.32
C LEU A 270 1.88 -2.75 84.34
N GLU A 271 3.15 -3.07 84.61
CA GLU A 271 4.30 -2.67 83.78
C GLU A 271 5.21 -3.88 83.52
N ILE A 272 5.64 -4.06 82.27
CA ILE A 272 6.63 -5.08 81.90
C ILE A 272 8.00 -4.41 81.91
N THR A 273 8.93 -4.94 82.70
CA THR A 273 10.28 -4.38 82.83
C THR A 273 11.34 -5.33 82.26
N PHE A 274 12.33 -4.75 81.57
CA PHE A 274 13.45 -5.50 80.97
C PHE A 274 14.75 -5.06 81.62
N ARG A 275 15.67 -6.01 81.85
CA ARG A 275 17.04 -5.68 82.25
C ARG A 275 17.75 -5.00 81.09
N LYS A 276 18.46 -3.92 81.36
CA LYS A 276 19.17 -3.12 80.35
C LYS A 276 20.04 -4.01 79.44
N ASP A 277 20.85 -4.88 80.04
CA ASP A 277 21.79 -5.75 79.34
C ASP A 277 21.09 -6.75 78.39
N HIS A 278 19.91 -7.25 78.78
CA HIS A 278 19.07 -8.12 77.92
C HIS A 278 18.46 -7.33 76.76
N LEU A 279 17.96 -6.12 77.02
CA LEU A 279 17.43 -5.25 75.98
C LEU A 279 18.53 -4.85 74.98
N GLU A 280 19.72 -4.51 75.45
CA GLU A 280 20.88 -4.21 74.59
C GLU A 280 21.30 -5.44 73.77
N ALA A 281 21.33 -6.65 74.35
CA ALA A 281 21.58 -7.89 73.62
C ALA A 281 20.51 -8.18 72.54
N CYS A 282 19.23 -7.96 72.85
CA CYS A 282 18.13 -8.11 71.89
C CYS A 282 18.20 -7.08 70.76
N LEU A 283 18.55 -5.83 71.05
CA LEU A 283 18.72 -4.76 70.05
C LEU A 283 19.96 -4.99 69.17
N LEU A 284 21.07 -5.48 69.72
CA LEU A 284 22.23 -5.91 68.94
C LEU A 284 21.89 -7.08 68.02
N SER A 285 21.15 -8.08 68.53
CA SER A 285 20.70 -9.22 67.73
C SER A 285 19.72 -8.80 66.61
N LEU A 286 18.81 -7.86 66.88
CA LEU A 286 17.95 -7.23 65.88
C LEU A 286 18.76 -6.51 64.80
N GLY A 287 19.80 -5.74 65.19
CA GLY A 287 20.72 -5.10 64.25
C GLY A 287 21.43 -6.12 63.35
N CYS A 288 21.88 -7.24 63.90
CA CYS A 288 22.46 -8.35 63.13
C CYS A 288 21.45 -8.98 62.16
N ASP A 289 20.23 -9.28 62.60
CA ASP A 289 19.18 -9.89 61.76
C ASP A 289 18.73 -8.93 60.62
N VAL A 290 18.65 -7.61 60.88
CA VAL A 290 18.38 -6.59 59.85
C VAL A 290 19.55 -6.49 58.85
N MET A 291 20.80 -6.44 59.33
CA MET A 291 21.98 -6.41 58.46
C MET A 291 22.18 -7.72 57.67
N ALA A 292 21.67 -8.85 58.16
CA ALA A 292 21.63 -10.10 57.41
C ALA A 292 20.58 -10.03 56.27
N ARG A 293 19.39 -9.46 56.54
CA ARG A 293 18.38 -9.17 55.50
C ARG A 293 18.93 -8.27 54.41
N GLU A 294 19.54 -7.14 54.75
CA GLU A 294 19.99 -6.19 53.71
C GLU A 294 21.06 -6.78 52.80
N ARG A 295 21.96 -7.62 53.32
CA ARG A 295 22.92 -8.37 52.49
C ARG A 295 22.20 -9.36 51.56
N SER A 296 21.31 -10.19 52.11
CA SER A 296 20.57 -11.20 51.32
C SER A 296 19.64 -10.56 50.27
N ASN A 297 19.03 -9.42 50.59
CA ASN A 297 18.28 -8.60 49.64
C ASN A 297 19.20 -8.10 48.52
N PHE A 298 20.33 -7.45 48.86
CA PHE A 298 21.28 -6.92 47.90
C PHE A 298 21.84 -8.00 46.98
N GLU A 299 22.22 -9.15 47.54
CA GLU A 299 22.64 -10.35 46.79
C GLU A 299 21.55 -10.83 45.83
N SER A 300 20.29 -10.91 46.29
CA SER A 300 19.15 -11.33 45.47
C SER A 300 18.86 -10.36 44.32
N TYR A 301 18.93 -9.04 44.56
CA TYR A 301 18.82 -8.03 43.50
C TYR A 301 20.00 -8.09 42.54
N SER A 302 21.23 -8.22 43.04
CA SER A 302 22.44 -8.29 42.21
C SER A 302 22.44 -9.52 41.30
N MET A 303 22.04 -10.69 41.81
CA MET A 303 21.90 -11.91 41.01
C MET A 303 20.80 -11.77 39.94
N CYS A 304 19.69 -11.11 40.26
CA CYS A 304 18.64 -10.82 39.27
C CYS A 304 19.17 -9.91 38.15
N TYR A 305 19.90 -8.84 38.48
CA TYR A 305 20.48 -7.95 37.47
C TYR A 305 21.55 -8.65 36.61
N GLU A 306 22.41 -9.50 37.19
CA GLU A 306 23.37 -10.27 36.38
C GLU A 306 22.69 -11.31 35.48
N HIS A 307 21.68 -12.05 35.94
CA HIS A 307 20.91 -12.96 35.06
C HIS A 307 20.23 -12.21 33.91
N VAL A 308 19.65 -11.04 34.18
CA VAL A 308 19.08 -10.15 33.14
C VAL A 308 20.15 -9.72 32.12
N LEU A 309 21.35 -9.36 32.58
CA LEU A 309 22.47 -8.97 31.72
C LEU A 309 23.04 -10.16 30.92
N GLU A 310 23.15 -11.35 31.51
CA GLU A 310 23.60 -12.57 30.83
C GLU A 310 22.60 -13.03 29.76
N HIS A 311 21.30 -13.07 30.07
CA HIS A 311 20.25 -13.39 29.10
C HIS A 311 20.21 -12.36 27.95
N ALA A 312 20.42 -11.07 28.24
CA ALA A 312 20.54 -10.04 27.21
C ALA A 312 21.79 -10.23 26.33
N ARG A 313 22.96 -10.53 26.92
CA ARG A 313 24.21 -10.88 26.20
C ARG A 313 24.02 -12.10 25.32
N GLN A 314 23.41 -13.18 25.84
CA GLN A 314 23.14 -14.41 25.09
C GLN A 314 22.24 -14.16 23.87
N LYS A 315 21.16 -13.37 24.04
CA LYS A 315 20.28 -12.99 22.92
C LYS A 315 20.96 -12.08 21.90
N LEU A 316 21.84 -11.18 22.34
CA LEU A 316 22.65 -10.38 21.42
C LEU A 316 23.57 -11.28 20.58
N CYS A 317 24.32 -12.18 21.20
CA CYS A 317 25.19 -13.12 20.48
C CYS A 317 24.41 -14.04 19.52
N GLN A 318 23.20 -14.48 19.88
CA GLN A 318 22.32 -15.24 18.98
C GLN A 318 21.91 -14.40 17.76
N LYS A 319 21.52 -13.13 17.95
CA LYS A 319 21.14 -12.24 16.85
C LYS A 319 22.32 -11.82 15.97
N GLU A 320 23.50 -11.64 16.55
CA GLU A 320 24.73 -11.45 15.78
C GLU A 320 25.04 -12.69 14.93
N GLN A 321 24.90 -13.90 15.47
CA GLN A 321 25.09 -15.14 14.71
C GLN A 321 24.04 -15.32 13.59
N GLU A 322 22.75 -15.02 13.84
CA GLU A 322 21.72 -15.00 12.79
C GLU A 322 22.09 -14.03 11.65
N LEU A 323 22.51 -12.81 11.99
CA LEU A 323 22.94 -11.81 11.00
C LEU A 323 24.18 -12.26 10.23
N ASP A 324 25.15 -12.90 10.88
CA ASP A 324 26.38 -13.39 10.26
C ASP A 324 26.18 -14.68 9.44
N ILE A 325 25.06 -15.39 9.66
CA ILE A 325 24.56 -16.47 8.79
C ILE A 325 23.85 -15.87 7.57
N ILE A 326 22.94 -14.92 7.75
CA ILE A 326 22.26 -14.21 6.64
C ILE A 326 23.29 -13.53 5.72
N ARG A 327 24.30 -12.88 6.30
CA ARG A 327 25.41 -12.23 5.57
C ARG A 327 26.35 -13.20 4.85
N ARG A 328 26.39 -14.48 5.23
CA ARG A 328 27.18 -15.53 4.54
C ARG A 328 26.36 -16.43 3.62
N GLY A 329 25.05 -16.52 3.82
CA GLY A 329 24.11 -17.19 2.92
C GLY A 329 23.70 -16.32 1.72
N SER A 330 23.97 -15.01 1.77
CA SER A 330 23.90 -14.13 0.60
C SER A 330 25.20 -14.20 -0.18
N ASP A 331 25.17 -14.93 -1.29
CA ASP A 331 25.92 -14.58 -2.50
C ASP A 331 25.53 -13.16 -2.99
N PRO A 332 26.20 -12.57 -4.00
CA PRO A 332 25.91 -11.21 -4.46
C PRO A 332 24.41 -11.03 -4.75
N PRO A 333 23.77 -9.93 -4.31
CA PRO A 333 22.32 -9.87 -4.21
C PRO A 333 21.63 -9.83 -5.58
N GLU A 334 21.22 -10.99 -6.08
CA GLU A 334 20.27 -11.14 -7.17
C GLU A 334 18.90 -10.63 -6.71
N ASP A 335 18.63 -9.34 -6.96
CA ASP A 335 17.35 -8.61 -7.11
C ASP A 335 16.11 -8.95 -6.24
N ASN A 336 16.19 -9.78 -5.19
CA ASN A 336 15.07 -10.11 -4.33
C ASN A 336 14.47 -8.87 -3.65
N ALA A 337 15.31 -7.87 -3.32
CA ALA A 337 14.85 -6.56 -2.84
C ALA A 337 14.16 -5.73 -3.93
N GLY A 338 14.59 -5.87 -5.19
CA GLY A 338 13.95 -5.25 -6.36
C GLY A 338 12.58 -5.88 -6.64
N GLN A 339 12.49 -7.21 -6.70
CA GLN A 339 11.25 -7.95 -6.92
C GLN A 339 10.21 -7.67 -5.82
N VAL A 340 10.62 -7.63 -4.54
CA VAL A 340 9.73 -7.24 -3.43
C VAL A 340 9.31 -5.77 -3.55
N ALA A 341 10.19 -4.87 -3.98
CA ALA A 341 9.84 -3.48 -4.22
C ALA A 341 8.82 -3.34 -5.37
N GLU A 342 9.04 -4.01 -6.51
CA GLU A 342 8.13 -4.03 -7.67
C GLU A 342 6.76 -4.63 -7.34
N LEU A 343 6.73 -5.76 -6.61
CA LEU A 343 5.48 -6.36 -6.13
C LEU A 343 4.74 -5.41 -5.18
N SER A 344 5.45 -4.80 -4.22
CA SER A 344 4.83 -3.82 -3.30
C SER A 344 4.33 -2.57 -4.02
N HIS A 345 5.05 -2.09 -5.05
CA HIS A 345 4.62 -0.98 -5.89
C HIS A 345 3.38 -1.32 -6.70
N THR A 346 3.34 -2.53 -7.29
CA THR A 346 2.17 -3.04 -8.02
C THR A 346 0.95 -3.14 -7.12
N MET A 347 1.08 -3.74 -5.92
CA MET A 347 -0.01 -3.79 -4.94
C MET A 347 -0.46 -2.39 -4.47
N ILE A 348 0.47 -1.43 -4.31
CA ILE A 348 0.13 -0.04 -3.99
C ILE A 348 -0.62 0.63 -5.14
N MET A 349 -0.25 0.37 -6.40
CA MET A 349 -0.98 0.86 -7.58
C MET A 349 -2.39 0.26 -7.66
N GLU A 350 -2.54 -1.05 -7.45
CA GLU A 350 -3.84 -1.72 -7.40
C GLU A 350 -4.73 -1.16 -6.28
N ILE A 351 -4.21 -1.05 -5.05
CA ILE A 351 -4.93 -0.45 -3.91
C ILE A 351 -5.30 1.01 -4.21
N THR A 352 -4.46 1.76 -4.91
CA THR A 352 -4.76 3.15 -5.30
C THR A 352 -5.84 3.23 -6.37
N ALA A 353 -5.80 2.35 -7.38
CA ALA A 353 -6.83 2.25 -8.42
C ALA A 353 -8.18 1.79 -7.84
N LEU A 354 -8.17 0.81 -6.93
CA LEU A 354 -9.38 0.36 -6.22
C LEU A 354 -9.95 1.45 -5.30
N ARG A 355 -9.11 2.26 -4.64
CA ARG A 355 -9.55 3.43 -3.86
C ARG A 355 -10.15 4.52 -4.73
N ALA A 356 -9.55 4.84 -5.88
CA ALA A 356 -10.12 5.79 -6.83
C ALA A 356 -11.50 5.30 -7.32
N ARG A 357 -11.58 4.03 -7.73
CA ARG A 357 -12.83 3.42 -8.17
C ARG A 357 -13.90 3.32 -7.08
N LEU A 358 -13.50 3.19 -5.81
CA LEU A 358 -14.41 3.32 -4.66
C LEU A 358 -14.95 4.74 -4.56
N THR A 359 -14.09 5.77 -4.62
CA THR A 359 -14.54 7.17 -4.55
C THR A 359 -15.41 7.59 -5.73
N ASP A 360 -15.16 7.05 -6.93
CA ASP A 360 -16.02 7.26 -8.11
C ASP A 360 -17.44 6.70 -7.85
N LEU A 361 -17.52 5.46 -7.34
CA LEU A 361 -18.79 4.80 -6.99
C LEU A 361 -19.50 5.48 -5.81
N GLU A 362 -18.76 6.07 -4.86
CA GLU A 362 -19.31 6.88 -3.78
C GLU A 362 -19.88 8.21 -4.31
N GLU A 363 -19.24 8.87 -5.28
CA GLU A 363 -19.80 10.06 -5.94
C GLU A 363 -21.04 9.70 -6.77
N GLU A 364 -21.02 8.61 -7.54
CA GLU A 364 -22.17 8.11 -8.31
C GLU A 364 -23.37 7.82 -7.38
N ASN A 365 -23.15 7.07 -6.30
CA ASN A 365 -24.19 6.75 -5.31
C ASN A 365 -24.74 8.01 -4.63
N LEU A 366 -23.87 8.95 -4.25
CA LEU A 366 -24.27 10.23 -3.65
C LEU A 366 -25.06 11.10 -4.65
N ASN A 367 -24.76 11.02 -5.95
CA ASN A 367 -25.51 11.69 -7.01
C ASN A 367 -26.87 11.00 -7.29
N LEU A 368 -26.94 9.67 -7.29
CA LEU A 368 -28.21 8.93 -7.33
C LEU A 368 -29.10 9.28 -6.13
N HIS A 369 -28.52 9.36 -4.92
CA HIS A 369 -29.23 9.81 -3.73
C HIS A 369 -29.64 11.30 -3.74
N LYS A 370 -29.05 12.15 -4.59
CA LYS A 370 -29.59 13.50 -4.88
C LYS A 370 -30.76 13.40 -5.87
N GLN A 371 -30.59 12.64 -6.94
CA GLN A 371 -31.60 12.48 -8.00
C GLN A 371 -32.91 11.88 -7.46
N ILE A 372 -32.85 10.77 -6.70
CA ILE A 372 -34.03 10.15 -6.07
C ILE A 372 -34.72 11.14 -5.12
N ARG A 373 -33.96 11.93 -4.34
CA ARG A 373 -34.56 12.97 -3.47
C ARG A 373 -35.23 14.09 -4.25
N LYS A 374 -34.69 14.46 -5.42
CA LYS A 374 -35.30 15.45 -6.32
C LYS A 374 -36.58 14.89 -6.96
N GLU A 375 -36.56 13.64 -7.45
CA GLU A 375 -37.71 12.96 -8.03
C GLU A 375 -38.86 12.82 -7.02
N VAL A 376 -38.56 12.39 -5.78
CA VAL A 376 -39.55 12.32 -4.68
C VAL A 376 -40.11 13.70 -4.31
N GLN A 377 -39.28 14.75 -4.35
CA GLN A 377 -39.73 16.13 -4.14
C GLN A 377 -40.66 16.60 -5.27
N GLU A 378 -40.33 16.30 -6.53
CA GLU A 378 -41.15 16.65 -7.70
C GLU A 378 -42.47 15.86 -7.74
N GLU A 379 -42.47 14.57 -7.38
CA GLU A 379 -43.70 13.79 -7.18
C GLU A 379 -44.57 14.36 -6.05
N TYR A 380 -43.95 14.76 -4.93
CA TYR A 380 -44.67 15.35 -3.80
C TYR A 380 -45.27 16.71 -4.13
N GLU A 381 -44.52 17.59 -4.80
CA GLU A 381 -45.02 18.89 -5.26
C GLU A 381 -46.15 18.73 -6.28
N ALA A 382 -46.04 17.79 -7.23
CA ALA A 382 -47.12 17.48 -8.17
C ALA A 382 -48.37 16.94 -7.47
N LEU A 383 -48.21 16.07 -6.45
CA LEU A 383 -49.31 15.56 -5.63
C LEU A 383 -50.00 16.67 -4.82
N VAL A 384 -49.22 17.56 -4.22
CA VAL A 384 -49.75 18.72 -3.46
C VAL A 384 -50.49 19.68 -4.39
N GLN A 385 -49.94 19.99 -5.57
CA GLN A 385 -50.61 20.80 -6.58
C GLN A 385 -51.93 20.16 -7.04
N ALA A 386 -51.93 18.86 -7.34
CA ALA A 386 -53.14 18.13 -7.73
C ALA A 386 -54.20 18.11 -6.62
N LEU A 387 -53.78 18.00 -5.35
CA LEU A 387 -54.68 18.06 -4.20
C LEU A 387 -55.27 19.45 -4.00
N PHE A 388 -54.47 20.53 -4.14
CA PHE A 388 -54.99 21.90 -4.13
C PHE A 388 -55.98 22.15 -5.27
N MET A 389 -55.69 21.70 -6.50
CA MET A 389 -56.62 21.80 -7.63
C MET A 389 -57.93 21.04 -7.38
N ALA A 390 -57.87 19.85 -6.76
CA ALA A 390 -59.06 19.10 -6.37
C ALA A 390 -59.87 19.82 -5.26
N CYS A 391 -59.20 20.42 -4.27
CA CYS A 391 -59.87 21.22 -3.24
C CYS A 391 -60.53 22.49 -3.80
N LEU A 392 -59.89 23.17 -4.76
CA LEU A 392 -60.49 24.29 -5.48
C LEU A 392 -61.74 23.84 -6.25
N HIS A 393 -61.66 22.75 -6.99
CA HIS A 393 -62.80 22.24 -7.76
C HIS A 393 -63.98 21.77 -6.87
N ILE A 394 -63.69 21.14 -5.73
CA ILE A 394 -64.73 20.80 -4.73
C ILE A 394 -65.37 22.07 -4.18
N LYS A 395 -64.59 23.14 -3.94
CA LYS A 395 -65.15 24.42 -3.53
C LYS A 395 -66.01 25.06 -4.62
N GLU A 396 -65.55 25.11 -5.87
CA GLU A 396 -66.34 25.61 -7.00
C GLU A 396 -67.70 24.90 -7.09
N LYS A 397 -67.73 23.58 -6.90
CA LYS A 397 -68.98 22.80 -6.87
C LYS A 397 -69.82 23.04 -5.62
N LEU A 398 -69.23 23.38 -4.47
CA LEU A 398 -69.98 23.80 -3.29
C LEU A 398 -70.61 25.18 -3.49
N ASP A 399 -69.85 26.13 -4.02
CA ASP A 399 -70.27 27.50 -4.30
C ASP A 399 -71.39 27.51 -5.39
N GLU A 400 -71.26 26.71 -6.46
CA GLU A 400 -72.34 26.46 -7.44
C GLU A 400 -73.61 25.91 -6.77
N ASN A 401 -73.50 24.88 -5.93
CA ASN A 401 -74.65 24.28 -5.25
C ASN A 401 -75.31 25.26 -4.26
N GLN A 402 -74.53 26.14 -3.62
CA GLN A 402 -75.06 27.19 -2.76
C GLN A 402 -75.82 28.25 -3.57
N ILE A 403 -75.31 28.66 -4.73
CA ILE A 403 -76.01 29.58 -5.65
C ILE A 403 -77.32 28.96 -6.14
N ASN A 404 -77.29 27.68 -6.58
CA ASN A 404 -78.49 26.96 -7.01
C ASN A 404 -79.53 26.83 -5.88
N LEU A 405 -79.09 26.57 -4.64
CA LEU A 405 -80.00 26.50 -3.48
C LEU A 405 -80.62 27.86 -3.15
N ILE A 406 -79.83 28.95 -3.22
CA ILE A 406 -80.34 30.32 -3.04
C ILE A 406 -81.36 30.65 -4.13
N GLN A 407 -81.07 30.33 -5.40
CA GLN A 407 -81.98 30.52 -6.52
C GLN A 407 -83.30 29.78 -6.32
N ASN A 408 -83.25 28.47 -6.00
CA ASN A 408 -84.45 27.66 -5.73
C ASN A 408 -85.29 28.21 -4.57
N VAL A 409 -84.64 28.76 -3.52
CA VAL A 409 -85.34 29.38 -2.38
C VAL A 409 -85.95 30.73 -2.77
N CYS A 410 -85.27 31.54 -3.58
CA CYS A 410 -85.82 32.78 -4.12
C CYS A 410 -87.01 32.52 -5.05
N GLU A 411 -86.94 31.48 -5.88
CA GLU A 411 -88.04 31.04 -6.76
C GLU A 411 -89.23 30.56 -5.93
N LEU A 412 -89.03 29.68 -4.94
CA LEU A 412 -90.09 29.23 -4.02
C LEU A 412 -90.72 30.38 -3.21
N ILE A 413 -89.93 31.37 -2.79
CA ILE A 413 -90.45 32.60 -2.16
C ILE A 413 -91.27 33.43 -3.17
N GLY A 414 -90.87 33.44 -4.44
CA GLY A 414 -91.64 34.02 -5.54
C GLY A 414 -92.98 33.32 -5.74
N GLU A 415 -92.98 31.99 -5.84
CA GLU A 415 -94.18 31.15 -5.97
C GLU A 415 -95.15 31.32 -4.79
N VAL A 416 -94.66 31.25 -3.55
CA VAL A 416 -95.50 31.45 -2.36
C VAL A 416 -96.05 32.88 -2.29
N ARG A 417 -95.32 33.88 -2.80
CA ARG A 417 -95.82 35.26 -2.92
C ARG A 417 -96.89 35.38 -4.01
N THR A 418 -96.71 34.79 -5.18
CA THR A 418 -97.72 34.85 -6.26
C THR A 418 -98.96 34.04 -5.88
N GLU A 419 -98.81 32.86 -5.29
CA GLU A 419 -99.93 32.06 -4.77
C GLU A 419 -100.65 32.81 -3.65
N GLY A 420 -99.94 33.45 -2.71
CA GLY A 420 -100.52 34.30 -1.68
C GLY A 420 -101.31 35.50 -2.27
N ILE A 421 -100.77 36.15 -3.29
CA ILE A 421 -101.42 37.25 -4.02
C ILE A 421 -102.66 36.75 -4.78
N ASP A 422 -102.60 35.60 -5.43
CA ASP A 422 -103.72 35.05 -6.21
C ASP A 422 -104.81 34.45 -5.32
N ASN A 423 -104.46 33.81 -4.20
CA ASN A 423 -105.39 33.48 -3.12
C ASN A 423 -106.06 34.75 -2.57
N LEU A 424 -105.32 35.86 -2.37
CA LEU A 424 -105.91 37.13 -1.94
C LEU A 424 -106.85 37.73 -3.00
N LYS A 425 -106.51 37.65 -4.29
CA LYS A 425 -107.41 38.04 -5.40
C LYS A 425 -108.65 37.16 -5.46
N GLU A 426 -108.52 35.86 -5.20
CA GLU A 426 -109.63 34.91 -5.22
C GLU A 426 -110.55 35.12 -4.01
N LEU A 427 -110.00 35.38 -2.82
CA LEU A 427 -110.74 35.81 -1.63
C LEU A 427 -111.46 37.15 -1.90
N LYS A 428 -110.79 38.11 -2.54
CA LYS A 428 -111.36 39.41 -2.94
C LYS A 428 -112.47 39.27 -4.00
N LYS A 429 -112.41 38.26 -4.88
CA LYS A 429 -113.54 37.90 -5.77
C LYS A 429 -114.69 37.26 -5.00
N LYS A 430 -114.42 36.31 -4.11
CA LYS A 430 -115.43 35.62 -3.28
C LYS A 430 -116.17 36.59 -2.35
N TRP A 431 -115.46 37.51 -1.70
CA TRP A 431 -116.06 38.58 -0.88
C TRP A 431 -116.64 39.73 -1.71
N GLY A 432 -116.02 40.09 -2.84
CA GLY A 432 -116.54 41.09 -3.78
C GLY A 432 -117.87 40.71 -4.42
N SER A 433 -118.17 39.41 -4.51
CA SER A 433 -119.47 38.87 -4.95
C SER A 433 -120.57 38.94 -3.87
N ALA A 434 -120.27 39.42 -2.65
CA ALA A 434 -121.15 39.34 -1.49
C ALA A 434 -121.73 40.70 -1.04
N ARG A 435 -122.16 41.54 -1.99
CA ARG A 435 -123.11 42.65 -1.72
C ARG A 435 -124.07 42.84 -2.89
N PRO A 436 -125.39 42.95 -2.64
CA PRO A 436 -126.32 43.47 -3.63
C PRO A 436 -126.11 44.98 -3.82
N ASP A 437 -126.42 45.47 -5.01
CA ASP A 437 -126.43 46.90 -5.35
C ASP A 437 -127.81 47.51 -5.03
N GLU A 438 -127.84 48.55 -4.20
CA GLU A 438 -128.67 49.73 -4.44
C GLU A 438 -128.32 50.87 -3.45
N GLY A 439 -128.25 52.11 -3.96
CA GLY A 439 -128.56 53.32 -3.20
C GLY A 439 -127.56 53.84 -2.14
N MET A 440 -126.48 54.50 -2.58
CA MET A 440 -126.47 55.98 -2.64
C MET A 440 -125.17 56.59 -3.16
N LYS A 441 -125.30 57.75 -3.84
CA LYS A 441 -124.21 58.70 -4.06
C LYS A 441 -124.22 59.74 -2.96
N GLU A 442 -123.13 59.85 -2.20
CA GLU A 442 -122.45 61.13 -1.88
C GLU A 442 -121.16 60.87 -1.07
N ASN A 443 -120.38 61.93 -0.82
CA ASN A 443 -119.13 61.92 -0.05
C ASN A 443 -117.92 61.20 -0.67
N SER A 444 -117.69 61.38 -1.97
CA SER A 444 -116.29 61.47 -2.44
C SER A 444 -115.67 62.78 -1.91
N ALA A 445 -114.47 62.71 -1.31
CA ALA A 445 -113.57 63.85 -1.02
C ALA A 445 -112.33 63.49 -0.16
N LYS A 446 -112.35 62.39 0.62
CA LYS A 446 -111.34 62.15 1.69
C LYS A 446 -110.69 60.76 1.75
N GLY A 447 -110.97 59.88 0.78
CA GLY A 447 -110.40 58.52 0.75
C GLY A 447 -109.12 58.35 -0.07
N GLU A 448 -108.85 59.24 -1.04
CA GLU A 448 -107.93 58.95 -2.15
C GLU A 448 -106.43 59.15 -1.83
N VAL A 449 -106.10 59.90 -0.77
CA VAL A 449 -104.71 60.34 -0.49
C VAL A 449 -103.82 59.24 0.10
N LEU A 450 -104.39 58.15 0.65
CA LEU A 450 -103.64 57.05 1.28
C LEU A 450 -103.68 55.72 0.51
N GLY A 451 -104.49 55.62 -0.54
CA GLY A 451 -104.62 54.39 -1.34
C GLY A 451 -103.60 54.24 -2.48
N ALA A 452 -103.13 55.34 -3.04
CA ALA A 452 -102.29 55.33 -4.26
C ALA A 452 -100.77 55.31 -3.99
N ALA A 453 -100.32 55.73 -2.79
CA ALA A 453 -98.90 55.92 -2.49
C ALA A 453 -98.09 54.63 -2.29
N PHE A 454 -98.74 53.46 -2.19
CA PHE A 454 -98.15 52.18 -1.80
C PHE A 454 -98.17 51.13 -2.93
N SER A 455 -98.03 51.52 -4.19
CA SER A 455 -98.04 50.54 -5.31
C SER A 455 -97.15 50.86 -6.52
N GLU A 456 -96.68 52.10 -6.71
CA GLU A 456 -95.89 52.46 -7.89
C GLU A 456 -94.39 52.74 -7.60
N SER A 457 -93.99 53.04 -6.36
CA SER A 457 -92.60 53.38 -6.03
C SER A 457 -91.71 52.20 -5.63
N GLU A 458 -92.26 51.12 -5.08
CA GLU A 458 -91.48 49.92 -4.69
C GLU A 458 -90.75 49.24 -5.85
N PRO A 459 -91.36 48.95 -7.03
CA PRO A 459 -90.67 48.21 -8.08
C PRO A 459 -89.45 48.97 -8.63
N SER A 460 -89.51 50.29 -8.74
CA SER A 460 -88.39 51.11 -9.24
C SER A 460 -87.17 51.08 -8.31
N GLN A 461 -87.38 51.00 -6.99
CA GLN A 461 -86.27 50.85 -6.02
C GLN A 461 -85.71 49.41 -6.02
N GLN A 462 -86.58 48.41 -6.21
CA GLN A 462 -86.19 47.01 -6.34
C GLN A 462 -85.24 46.79 -7.55
N GLU A 463 -85.57 47.39 -8.70
CA GLU A 463 -84.76 47.31 -9.93
C GLU A 463 -83.39 48.01 -9.78
N GLN A 464 -83.34 49.19 -9.14
CA GLN A 464 -82.07 49.88 -8.89
C GLN A 464 -81.13 49.10 -7.96
N LEU A 465 -81.68 48.41 -6.95
CA LEU A 465 -80.89 47.54 -6.07
C LEU A 465 -80.33 46.33 -6.82
N GLN A 466 -81.14 45.66 -7.66
CA GLN A 466 -80.66 44.54 -8.48
C GLN A 466 -79.56 44.97 -9.46
N ALA A 467 -79.67 46.15 -10.08
CA ALA A 467 -78.62 46.68 -10.96
C ALA A 467 -77.28 46.89 -10.21
N LEU A 468 -77.34 47.44 -9.00
CA LEU A 468 -76.14 47.65 -8.16
C LEU A 468 -75.53 46.33 -7.65
N GLU A 469 -76.35 45.32 -7.33
CA GLU A 469 -75.86 43.97 -6.98
C GLU A 469 -75.18 43.28 -8.16
N GLN A 470 -75.72 43.44 -9.38
CA GLN A 470 -75.15 42.93 -10.62
C GLN A 470 -73.79 43.59 -10.93
N ASP A 471 -73.71 44.92 -10.83
CA ASP A 471 -72.48 45.68 -11.06
C ASP A 471 -71.39 45.34 -10.02
N ASN A 472 -71.76 45.27 -8.73
CA ASN A 472 -70.84 44.89 -7.65
C ASN A 472 -70.30 43.46 -7.83
N SER A 473 -71.14 42.53 -8.28
CA SER A 473 -70.74 41.17 -8.65
C SER A 473 -69.75 41.16 -9.82
N SER A 474 -69.95 42.01 -10.83
CA SER A 474 -69.02 42.17 -11.96
C SER A 474 -67.66 42.73 -11.53
N LEU A 475 -67.65 43.71 -10.62
CA LEU A 475 -66.46 44.33 -10.06
C LEU A 475 -65.66 43.34 -9.19
N ALA A 476 -66.34 42.53 -8.37
CA ALA A 476 -65.72 41.47 -7.60
C ALA A 476 -65.00 40.46 -8.51
N ALA A 477 -65.64 40.03 -9.61
CA ALA A 477 -65.03 39.14 -10.61
C ALA A 477 -63.81 39.78 -11.30
N LEU A 478 -63.85 41.09 -11.59
CA LEU A 478 -62.71 41.84 -12.14
C LEU A 478 -61.54 41.93 -11.16
N VAL A 479 -61.80 42.24 -9.88
CA VAL A 479 -60.77 42.29 -8.83
C VAL A 479 -60.10 40.93 -8.65
N CYS A 480 -60.86 39.83 -8.69
CA CYS A 480 -60.30 38.48 -8.65
C CYS A 480 -59.40 38.17 -9.87
N LYS A 481 -59.78 38.59 -11.08
CA LYS A 481 -58.94 38.47 -12.29
C LYS A 481 -57.65 39.28 -12.19
N VAL A 482 -57.69 40.50 -11.65
CA VAL A 482 -56.49 41.34 -11.45
C VAL A 482 -55.55 40.71 -10.42
N ARG A 483 -56.09 40.17 -9.32
CA ARG A 483 -55.29 39.46 -8.30
C ARG A 483 -54.61 38.21 -8.86
N SER A 484 -55.32 37.37 -9.61
CA SER A 484 -54.73 36.16 -10.20
C SER A 484 -53.67 36.47 -11.26
N LEU A 485 -53.88 37.50 -12.11
CA LEU A 485 -52.86 38.00 -13.04
C LEU A 485 -51.63 38.57 -12.31
N GLY A 486 -51.81 39.21 -11.15
CA GLY A 486 -50.72 39.66 -10.28
C GLY A 486 -49.87 38.50 -9.76
N HIS A 487 -50.51 37.46 -9.22
CA HIS A 487 -49.82 36.24 -8.75
C HIS A 487 -49.10 35.52 -9.90
N TRP A 488 -49.72 35.39 -11.08
CA TRP A 488 -49.08 34.82 -12.27
C TRP A 488 -47.83 35.59 -12.70
N ARG A 489 -47.88 36.93 -12.69
CA ARG A 489 -46.72 37.78 -13.03
C ARG A 489 -45.55 37.57 -12.05
N LEU A 490 -45.85 37.50 -10.76
CA LEU A 490 -44.86 37.20 -9.71
C LEU A 490 -44.26 35.81 -9.88
N ALA A 491 -45.08 34.77 -10.09
CA ALA A 491 -44.62 33.40 -10.28
C ALA A 491 -43.71 33.25 -11.51
N VAL A 492 -44.07 33.89 -12.63
CA VAL A 492 -43.24 33.89 -13.86
C VAL A 492 -41.91 34.63 -13.68
N GLN A 493 -41.88 35.72 -12.91
CA GLN A 493 -40.63 36.40 -12.56
C GLN A 493 -39.76 35.55 -11.63
N GLN A 494 -40.35 34.95 -10.59
CA GLN A 494 -39.65 34.08 -9.64
C GLN A 494 -39.05 32.85 -10.33
N ALA A 495 -39.81 32.19 -11.20
CA ALA A 495 -39.32 31.05 -12.01
C ALA A 495 -38.19 31.45 -12.97
N ARG A 496 -38.23 32.66 -13.56
CA ARG A 496 -37.11 33.19 -14.36
C ARG A 496 -35.84 33.39 -13.54
N PHE A 497 -35.95 34.00 -12.35
CA PHE A 497 -34.78 34.22 -11.49
C PHE A 497 -34.21 32.91 -10.93
N GLN A 498 -35.06 31.96 -10.51
CA GLN A 498 -34.63 30.61 -10.12
C GLN A 498 -33.92 29.88 -11.26
N GLY A 499 -34.48 29.96 -12.49
CA GLY A 499 -33.87 29.39 -13.69
C GLY A 499 -32.54 30.05 -14.09
N GLN A 500 -32.32 31.33 -13.79
CA GLN A 500 -31.04 32.01 -13.99
C GLN A 500 -30.02 31.62 -12.91
N LEU A 501 -30.42 31.63 -11.63
CA LEU A 501 -29.58 31.21 -10.51
C LEU A 501 -29.05 29.79 -10.69
N HIS A 502 -29.92 28.85 -11.06
CA HIS A 502 -29.53 27.44 -11.25
C HIS A 502 -28.62 27.20 -12.48
N ARG A 503 -28.64 28.09 -13.48
CA ARG A 503 -27.66 28.06 -14.58
C ARG A 503 -26.30 28.57 -14.12
N ALA A 504 -26.27 29.74 -13.48
CA ALA A 504 -25.04 30.32 -12.94
C ALA A 504 -24.37 29.41 -11.88
N GLU A 505 -25.16 28.73 -11.05
CA GLU A 505 -24.69 27.72 -10.11
C GLU A 505 -24.03 26.53 -10.83
N LYS A 506 -24.67 25.98 -11.88
CA LYS A 506 -24.10 24.90 -12.70
C LYS A 506 -22.82 25.33 -13.42
N GLU A 507 -22.80 26.52 -14.00
CA GLU A 507 -21.63 27.10 -14.68
C GLU A 507 -20.46 27.30 -13.69
N ALA A 508 -20.73 27.81 -12.48
CA ALA A 508 -19.72 27.96 -11.43
C ALA A 508 -19.18 26.61 -10.91
N VAL A 509 -20.04 25.61 -10.73
CA VAL A 509 -19.63 24.25 -10.33
C VAL A 509 -18.78 23.58 -11.42
N GLN A 510 -19.19 23.72 -12.69
CA GLN A 510 -18.45 23.17 -13.83
C GLN A 510 -17.08 23.85 -14.00
N SER A 511 -17.02 25.18 -13.96
CA SER A 511 -15.76 25.93 -14.02
C SER A 511 -14.81 25.58 -12.86
N LYS A 512 -15.35 25.36 -11.66
CA LYS A 512 -14.56 24.88 -10.51
C LYS A 512 -14.01 23.46 -10.74
N LYS A 513 -14.78 22.56 -11.36
CA LYS A 513 -14.32 21.20 -11.73
C LYS A 513 -13.19 21.25 -12.76
N GLU A 514 -13.32 22.10 -13.77
CA GLU A 514 -12.29 22.32 -14.81
C GLU A 514 -11.00 22.89 -14.22
N TYR A 515 -11.09 23.92 -13.36
CA TYR A 515 -9.96 24.49 -12.64
C TYR A 515 -9.22 23.43 -11.78
N LEU A 516 -9.95 22.61 -11.02
CA LEU A 516 -9.34 21.56 -10.18
C LEU A 516 -8.67 20.47 -11.02
N ASN A 517 -9.21 20.12 -12.19
CA ASN A 517 -8.58 19.18 -13.11
C ASN A 517 -7.27 19.76 -13.70
N LEU A 518 -7.28 21.03 -14.11
CA LEU A 518 -6.08 21.75 -14.56
C LEU A 518 -5.00 21.80 -13.47
N GLN A 519 -5.37 22.14 -12.23
CA GLN A 519 -4.46 22.13 -11.09
C GLN A 519 -3.85 20.74 -10.85
N LEU A 520 -4.67 19.68 -10.83
CA LEU A 520 -4.24 18.31 -10.58
C LEU A 520 -3.33 17.76 -11.69
N MET A 521 -3.53 18.18 -12.95
CA MET A 521 -2.61 17.87 -14.04
C MET A 521 -1.27 18.60 -13.90
N ALA A 522 -1.28 19.89 -13.55
CA ALA A 522 -0.04 20.64 -13.27
C ALA A 522 0.74 20.07 -12.07
N GLU A 523 0.06 19.61 -11.02
CA GLU A 523 0.68 18.94 -9.87
C GLU A 523 1.34 17.60 -10.26
N ARG A 524 0.71 16.83 -11.16
CA ARG A 524 1.30 15.60 -11.75
C ARG A 524 2.56 15.91 -12.56
N GLU A 525 2.54 16.93 -13.42
CA GLU A 525 3.72 17.36 -14.18
C GLU A 525 4.86 17.80 -13.25
N VAL A 526 4.57 18.62 -12.23
CA VAL A 526 5.55 19.04 -11.22
C VAL A 526 6.12 17.84 -10.45
N ALA A 527 5.32 16.81 -10.16
CA ALA A 527 5.80 15.57 -9.54
C ALA A 527 6.76 14.80 -10.46
N LEU A 528 6.43 14.64 -11.75
CA LEU A 528 7.30 14.01 -12.74
C LEU A 528 8.63 14.76 -12.90
N PHE A 529 8.60 16.09 -13.02
CA PHE A 529 9.82 16.89 -13.10
C PHE A 529 10.67 16.80 -11.81
N ARG A 530 10.05 16.73 -10.64
CA ARG A 530 10.76 16.48 -9.35
C ARG A 530 11.43 15.11 -9.28
N GLN A 531 10.88 14.09 -9.95
CA GLN A 531 11.49 12.75 -10.04
C GLN A 531 12.61 12.68 -11.09
N GLN A 532 12.45 13.34 -12.25
CA GLN A 532 13.43 13.30 -13.34
C GLN A 532 14.66 14.19 -13.11
N LEU A 533 14.49 15.37 -12.50
CA LEU A 533 15.55 16.35 -12.30
C LEU A 533 16.77 15.84 -11.48
N PRO A 534 16.61 15.03 -10.41
CA PRO A 534 17.74 14.40 -9.72
C PRO A 534 18.54 13.44 -10.61
N ALA A 535 17.87 12.62 -11.43
CA ALA A 535 18.54 11.68 -12.32
C ALA A 535 19.37 12.41 -13.39
N LEU A 536 18.81 13.46 -14.01
CA LEU A 536 19.51 14.32 -14.96
C LEU A 536 20.72 15.03 -14.32
N ARG A 537 20.57 15.54 -13.09
CA ARG A 537 21.68 16.13 -12.31
C ARG A 537 22.79 15.11 -12.00
N GLN A 538 22.43 13.87 -11.64
CA GLN A 538 23.40 12.82 -11.38
C GLN A 538 24.13 12.38 -12.65
N ALA A 539 23.43 12.25 -13.78
CA ALA A 539 24.03 11.96 -15.08
C ALA A 539 25.01 13.05 -15.52
N LEU A 540 24.63 14.33 -15.36
CA LEU A 540 25.51 15.48 -15.61
C LEU A 540 26.76 15.44 -14.71
N ALA A 541 26.61 15.17 -13.42
CA ALA A 541 27.74 15.08 -12.49
C ALA A 541 28.71 13.93 -12.83
N ARG A 542 28.20 12.78 -13.29
CA ARG A 542 29.03 11.66 -13.80
C ARG A 542 29.80 12.09 -15.05
N ALA A 543 29.10 12.65 -16.06
CA ALA A 543 29.72 13.11 -17.29
C ALA A 543 30.78 14.21 -17.06
N GLN A 544 30.56 15.12 -16.10
CA GLN A 544 31.55 16.11 -15.67
C GLN A 544 32.77 15.44 -15.02
N ALA A 545 32.57 14.50 -14.09
CA ALA A 545 33.66 13.77 -13.45
C ALA A 545 34.52 13.02 -14.48
N ASP A 546 33.90 12.30 -15.42
CA ASP A 546 34.61 11.57 -16.46
C ASP A 546 35.31 12.50 -17.46
N ASN A 547 34.74 13.67 -17.79
CA ASN A 547 35.45 14.68 -18.58
C ASN A 547 36.73 15.18 -17.86
N THR A 548 36.69 15.38 -16.53
CA THR A 548 37.91 15.75 -15.78
C THR A 548 38.94 14.61 -15.69
N ARG A 549 38.50 13.34 -15.71
CA ARG A 549 39.39 12.17 -15.78
C ARG A 549 40.09 12.09 -17.14
N MET A 550 39.33 12.21 -18.22
CA MET A 550 39.86 12.19 -19.59
C MET A 550 40.88 13.32 -19.83
N ARG A 551 40.60 14.55 -19.35
CA ARG A 551 41.58 15.66 -19.42
C ARG A 551 42.89 15.32 -18.70
N LYS A 552 42.81 14.82 -17.45
CA LYS A 552 44.01 14.43 -16.68
C LYS A 552 44.82 13.31 -17.36
N GLN A 553 44.15 12.36 -18.02
CA GLN A 553 44.83 11.32 -18.80
C GLN A 553 45.51 11.91 -20.06
N GLN A 554 44.84 12.81 -20.77
CA GLN A 554 45.39 13.51 -21.93
C GLN A 554 46.60 14.39 -21.53
N ASP A 555 46.51 15.14 -20.44
CA ASP A 555 47.60 15.95 -19.89
C ASP A 555 48.82 15.08 -19.52
N HIS A 556 48.59 13.93 -18.90
CA HIS A 556 49.65 12.98 -18.54
C HIS A 556 50.31 12.34 -19.77
N GLN A 557 49.53 11.95 -20.78
CA GLN A 557 50.07 11.49 -22.07
C GLN A 557 50.89 12.59 -22.75
N ALA A 558 50.41 13.84 -22.76
CA ALA A 558 51.13 14.99 -23.29
C ALA A 558 52.41 15.33 -22.50
N GLN A 559 52.46 15.05 -21.19
CA GLN A 559 53.69 15.13 -20.39
C GLN A 559 54.67 14.01 -20.80
N LEU A 560 54.23 12.76 -20.85
CA LEU A 560 55.06 11.61 -21.22
C LEU A 560 55.65 11.75 -22.63
N LEU A 561 54.89 12.24 -23.60
CA LEU A 561 55.38 12.53 -24.95
C LEU A 561 56.47 13.61 -24.97
N ARG A 562 56.33 14.68 -24.16
CA ARG A 562 57.36 15.72 -24.00
C ARG A 562 58.62 15.16 -23.34
N GLU A 563 58.49 14.29 -22.34
CA GLU A 563 59.65 13.60 -21.74
C GLU A 563 60.36 12.68 -22.74
N LEU A 564 59.61 11.87 -23.50
CA LEU A 564 60.18 10.97 -24.52
C LEU A 564 60.89 11.76 -25.61
N GLN A 565 60.30 12.87 -26.09
CA GLN A 565 60.94 13.78 -27.04
C GLN A 565 62.22 14.37 -26.45
N HIS A 566 62.20 14.81 -25.18
CA HIS A 566 63.40 15.34 -24.53
C HIS A 566 64.52 14.30 -24.42
N ARG A 567 64.20 13.08 -23.93
CA ARG A 567 65.17 11.96 -23.85
C ARG A 567 65.76 11.63 -25.22
N ALA A 568 64.94 11.55 -26.27
CA ALA A 568 65.41 11.33 -27.64
C ALA A 568 66.39 12.43 -28.11
N THR A 569 66.13 13.72 -27.79
CA THR A 569 67.08 14.81 -28.11
C THR A 569 68.36 14.76 -27.27
N GLN A 570 68.30 14.30 -26.01
CA GLN A 570 69.49 14.08 -25.18
C GLN A 570 70.36 12.94 -25.74
N GLU A 571 69.75 11.80 -26.07
CA GLU A 571 70.45 10.67 -26.68
C GLU A 571 71.08 11.03 -28.03
N ALA A 572 70.37 11.79 -28.88
CA ALA A 572 70.91 12.24 -30.17
C ALA A 572 72.17 13.12 -29.98
N ARG A 573 72.12 14.07 -29.04
CA ARG A 573 73.29 14.90 -28.67
C ARG A 573 74.44 14.07 -28.12
N HIS A 574 74.16 13.08 -27.26
CA HIS A 574 75.19 12.20 -26.72
C HIS A 574 75.84 11.32 -27.79
N ARG A 575 75.04 10.76 -28.73
CA ARG A 575 75.57 10.04 -29.90
C ARG A 575 76.50 10.93 -30.73
N GLN A 576 76.06 12.15 -31.07
CA GLN A 576 76.89 13.14 -31.77
C GLN A 576 78.21 13.46 -31.05
N GLN A 577 78.18 13.64 -29.72
CA GLN A 577 79.40 13.85 -28.92
C GLN A 577 80.33 12.62 -28.95
N MET A 578 79.77 11.41 -28.81
CA MET A 578 80.55 10.17 -28.89
C MET A 578 81.18 9.98 -30.28
N ASP A 579 80.50 10.35 -31.36
CA ASP A 579 81.01 10.24 -32.72
C ASP A 579 82.08 11.30 -33.02
N LEU A 580 81.95 12.53 -32.51
CA LEU A 580 83.01 13.55 -32.54
C LEU A 580 84.28 13.13 -31.77
N MET A 581 84.13 12.41 -30.65
CA MET A 581 85.27 11.85 -29.92
C MET A 581 85.91 10.67 -30.65
N LYS A 582 85.14 9.86 -31.40
CA LYS A 582 85.69 8.81 -32.26
C LYS A 582 86.46 9.39 -33.45
N THR A 583 85.91 10.39 -34.14
CA THR A 583 86.60 11.00 -35.30
C THR A 583 87.89 11.67 -34.87
N SER A 584 87.87 12.50 -33.83
CA SER A 584 89.09 13.14 -33.31
C SER A 584 90.12 12.16 -32.71
N SER A 585 89.69 10.99 -32.22
CA SER A 585 90.61 9.90 -31.86
C SER A 585 91.17 9.15 -33.07
N MET A 586 90.43 9.09 -34.17
CA MET A 586 90.85 8.46 -35.43
C MET A 586 91.78 9.38 -36.23
N GLU A 587 91.52 10.69 -36.24
CA GLU A 587 92.39 11.73 -36.79
C GLU A 587 93.78 11.67 -36.13
N LYS A 588 93.85 11.66 -34.79
CA LYS A 588 95.11 11.47 -34.07
C LYS A 588 95.81 10.15 -34.38
N LEU A 589 95.06 9.06 -34.59
CA LEU A 589 95.64 7.78 -35.00
C LEU A 589 96.21 7.81 -36.42
N LEU A 590 95.65 8.63 -37.32
CA LEU A 590 96.20 8.86 -38.66
C LEU A 590 97.47 9.73 -38.58
N GLU A 591 97.48 10.80 -37.77
CA GLU A 591 98.68 11.61 -37.48
C GLU A 591 99.81 10.73 -36.90
N ASP A 592 99.50 9.86 -35.94
CA ASP A 592 100.42 8.91 -35.31
C ASP A 592 100.97 7.85 -36.29
N VAL A 593 100.21 7.52 -37.34
CA VAL A 593 100.62 6.59 -38.40
C VAL A 593 101.50 7.32 -39.42
N GLU A 594 101.14 8.53 -39.82
CA GLU A 594 101.93 9.35 -40.75
C GLU A 594 103.32 9.66 -40.17
N GLN A 595 103.40 10.06 -38.90
CA GLN A 595 104.69 10.27 -38.21
C GLN A 595 105.55 9.00 -38.16
N LYS A 596 104.94 7.83 -37.96
CA LYS A 596 105.66 6.54 -37.96
C LYS A 596 106.08 6.13 -39.37
N GLU A 597 105.30 6.43 -40.39
CA GLU A 597 105.67 6.21 -41.79
C GLU A 597 106.87 7.09 -42.18
N GLN A 598 106.84 8.39 -41.86
CA GLN A 598 107.97 9.31 -42.03
C GLN A 598 109.24 8.79 -41.31
N HIS A 599 109.10 8.29 -40.08
CA HIS A 599 110.23 7.69 -39.34
C HIS A 599 110.76 6.40 -40.00
N LEU A 600 109.86 5.53 -40.50
CA LEU A 600 110.24 4.30 -41.22
C LEU A 600 110.94 4.60 -42.55
N GLN A 601 110.56 5.67 -43.25
CA GLN A 601 111.27 6.15 -44.45
C GLN A 601 112.72 6.54 -44.09
N LEU A 602 112.92 7.36 -43.05
CA LEU A 602 114.26 7.75 -42.59
C LEU A 602 115.13 6.56 -42.13
N LEU A 603 114.54 5.56 -41.47
CA LEU A 603 115.22 4.32 -41.10
C LEU A 603 115.57 3.46 -42.34
N THR A 604 114.69 3.42 -43.33
CA THR A 604 114.92 2.69 -44.60
C THR A 604 116.09 3.30 -45.36
N GLU A 605 116.15 4.63 -45.48
CA GLU A 605 117.32 5.32 -46.06
C GLU A 605 118.62 5.04 -45.29
N ALA A 606 118.56 4.99 -43.96
CA ALA A 606 119.73 4.70 -43.13
C ALA A 606 120.21 3.26 -43.33
N ALA A 607 119.29 2.30 -43.46
CA ALA A 607 119.59 0.91 -43.80
C ALA A 607 120.17 0.77 -45.22
N GLU A 608 119.66 1.53 -46.20
CA GLU A 608 120.26 1.61 -47.53
C GLU A 608 121.68 2.18 -47.49
N ARG A 609 121.90 3.28 -46.76
CA ARG A 609 123.23 3.89 -46.58
C ARG A 609 124.21 2.88 -45.95
N ALA A 610 123.78 2.14 -44.93
CA ALA A 610 124.56 1.07 -44.31
C ALA A 610 124.85 -0.10 -45.28
N SER A 611 123.86 -0.51 -46.08
CA SER A 611 124.02 -1.55 -47.11
C SER A 611 125.06 -1.15 -48.18
N ARG A 612 124.99 0.09 -48.68
CA ARG A 612 125.95 0.66 -49.63
C ARG A 612 127.38 0.67 -49.05
N LEU A 613 127.55 1.02 -47.77
CA LEU A 613 128.84 0.96 -47.08
C LEU A 613 129.35 -0.49 -46.91
N GLY A 614 128.47 -1.43 -46.52
CA GLY A 614 128.81 -2.85 -46.41
C GLY A 614 129.31 -3.45 -47.73
N GLN A 615 128.66 -3.11 -48.86
CA GLN A 615 129.11 -3.52 -50.19
C GLN A 615 130.49 -2.97 -50.56
N LEU A 616 130.82 -1.74 -50.16
CA LEU A 616 132.15 -1.15 -50.36
C LEU A 616 133.22 -1.87 -49.51
N GLN A 617 132.90 -2.18 -48.26
CA GLN A 617 133.81 -2.93 -47.37
C GLN A 617 134.05 -4.37 -47.87
N GLN A 618 133.01 -5.04 -48.39
CA GLN A 618 133.12 -6.36 -49.02
C GLN A 618 134.00 -6.32 -50.29
N LYS A 619 133.82 -5.30 -51.14
CA LYS A 619 134.68 -5.09 -52.32
C LYS A 619 136.15 -4.81 -51.94
N ARG A 620 136.39 -4.16 -50.80
CA ARG A 620 137.74 -3.94 -50.27
C ARG A 620 138.38 -5.24 -49.80
N SER A 621 137.73 -6.00 -48.91
CA SER A 621 138.29 -7.25 -48.39
C SER A 621 138.49 -8.30 -49.49
N GLN A 622 137.66 -8.32 -50.53
CA GLN A 622 137.85 -9.18 -51.70
C GLN A 622 139.14 -8.87 -52.47
N ARG A 623 139.54 -7.59 -52.59
CA ARG A 623 140.82 -7.17 -53.19
C ARG A 623 142.02 -7.58 -52.32
N GLU A 624 141.91 -7.37 -51.01
CA GLU A 624 142.95 -7.75 -50.04
C GLU A 624 143.18 -9.27 -50.04
N LEU A 625 142.10 -10.07 -50.16
CA LEU A 625 142.17 -11.54 -50.30
C LEU A 625 142.79 -11.97 -51.65
N GLN A 626 142.53 -11.26 -52.75
CA GLN A 626 143.22 -11.48 -54.03
C GLN A 626 144.73 -11.21 -53.93
N GLN A 627 145.14 -10.14 -53.24
CA GLN A 627 146.56 -9.83 -53.00
C GLN A 627 147.26 -10.89 -52.12
N MET A 628 146.58 -11.44 -51.11
CA MET A 628 147.15 -12.55 -50.34
C MET A 628 147.29 -13.82 -51.19
N ARG A 629 146.32 -14.12 -52.07
CA ARG A 629 146.42 -15.26 -53.00
C ARG A 629 147.59 -15.13 -53.98
N SER A 630 147.88 -13.94 -54.51
CA SER A 630 149.03 -13.76 -55.41
C SER A 630 150.38 -13.89 -54.69
N ARG A 631 150.51 -13.36 -53.47
CA ARG A 631 151.70 -13.59 -52.62
C ARG A 631 151.92 -15.07 -52.34
N LEU A 632 150.87 -15.80 -51.97
CA LEU A 632 150.97 -17.24 -51.68
C LEU A 632 151.36 -18.07 -52.93
N ALA A 633 150.99 -17.62 -54.12
CA ALA A 633 151.42 -18.23 -55.38
C ALA A 633 152.91 -17.98 -55.65
N GLN A 634 153.43 -16.77 -55.40
CA GLN A 634 154.86 -16.45 -55.49
C GLN A 634 155.70 -17.26 -54.49
N GLU A 635 155.24 -17.42 -53.25
CA GLU A 635 155.91 -18.30 -52.29
C GLU A 635 155.99 -19.75 -52.77
N ARG A 636 154.92 -20.25 -53.42
CA ARG A 636 154.90 -21.59 -53.99
C ARG A 636 155.88 -21.75 -55.15
N SER A 637 156.00 -20.77 -56.06
CA SER A 637 156.97 -20.85 -57.16
C SER A 637 158.41 -20.80 -56.64
N VAL A 638 158.73 -19.93 -55.67
CA VAL A 638 160.07 -19.86 -55.07
C VAL A 638 160.43 -21.17 -54.33
N LYS A 639 159.47 -21.79 -53.65
CA LYS A 639 159.68 -23.10 -53.00
C LYS A 639 159.92 -24.23 -54.00
N LEU A 640 159.19 -24.26 -55.13
CA LEU A 640 159.43 -25.23 -56.22
C LEU A 640 160.82 -25.04 -56.85
N ASP A 641 161.20 -23.80 -57.14
CA ASP A 641 162.51 -23.44 -57.71
C ASP A 641 163.68 -23.85 -56.78
N ALA A 642 163.49 -23.71 -55.46
CA ALA A 642 164.45 -24.20 -54.46
C ALA A 642 164.57 -25.75 -54.44
N PHE A 643 163.45 -26.49 -54.53
CA PHE A 643 163.50 -27.96 -54.62
C PHE A 643 164.21 -28.44 -55.89
N GLN A 644 164.00 -27.74 -57.02
CA GLN A 644 164.63 -28.10 -58.29
C GLN A 644 166.17 -27.96 -58.23
N ARG A 645 166.68 -26.90 -57.60
CA ARG A 645 168.13 -26.71 -57.36
C ARG A 645 168.74 -27.76 -56.43
N VAL A 646 167.99 -28.26 -55.44
CA VAL A 646 168.44 -29.40 -54.60
C VAL A 646 168.59 -30.67 -55.43
N GLN A 647 167.70 -30.89 -56.40
CA GLN A 647 167.74 -32.04 -57.30
C GLN A 647 168.95 -32.00 -58.25
N GLU A 648 169.34 -30.82 -58.74
CA GLU A 648 170.57 -30.61 -59.54
C GLU A 648 171.87 -30.77 -58.74
N LEU A 649 171.84 -30.55 -57.43
CA LEU A 649 172.98 -30.81 -56.55
C LEU A 649 173.11 -32.31 -56.22
N GLN A 650 172.00 -33.04 -56.14
CA GLN A 650 172.02 -34.49 -55.95
C GLN A 650 172.53 -35.26 -57.16
N SER A 651 172.27 -34.82 -58.41
CA SER A 651 172.83 -35.50 -59.59
C SER A 651 174.35 -35.39 -59.63
N ARG A 652 174.90 -34.18 -59.44
CA ARG A 652 176.35 -33.90 -59.49
C ARG A 652 177.19 -34.69 -58.46
N LEU A 653 176.59 -35.15 -57.37
CA LEU A 653 177.30 -35.96 -56.37
C LEU A 653 177.52 -37.42 -56.82
N ASN A 654 176.65 -37.95 -57.69
CA ASN A 654 176.66 -39.37 -58.06
C ASN A 654 177.66 -39.73 -59.18
N ASP A 655 178.12 -38.74 -59.96
CA ASP A 655 179.00 -38.96 -61.11
C ASP A 655 180.51 -38.93 -60.75
N ALA A 656 180.87 -38.61 -59.49
CA ALA A 656 182.25 -38.37 -59.09
C ALA A 656 183.02 -39.59 -58.53
N GLU A 657 182.34 -40.56 -57.93
CA GLU A 657 182.97 -41.64 -57.14
C GLU A 657 183.06 -43.01 -57.84
N ARG A 658 183.07 -43.04 -59.18
CA ARG A 658 183.20 -44.30 -59.96
C ARG A 658 184.55 -44.49 -60.66
N SER A 659 185.64 -44.22 -59.94
CA SER A 659 186.98 -44.62 -60.36
C SER A 659 187.93 -45.00 -59.20
N SER A 660 187.61 -46.10 -58.49
CA SER A 660 188.53 -47.24 -58.26
C SER A 660 188.05 -48.21 -57.15
N VAL A 661 188.58 -49.44 -57.18
CA VAL A 661 188.55 -50.50 -56.13
C VAL A 661 187.19 -51.18 -55.77
N GLN A 662 186.76 -52.09 -56.67
CA GLN A 662 186.63 -53.54 -56.39
C GLN A 662 185.39 -54.15 -55.65
N MET A 663 185.05 -55.38 -56.09
CA MET A 663 184.08 -56.39 -55.57
C MET A 663 182.57 -56.24 -55.86
N SER A 664 182.14 -56.99 -56.89
CA SER A 664 180.88 -57.76 -57.09
C SER A 664 179.82 -57.80 -55.95
N SER A 665 178.51 -57.60 -56.16
CA SER A 665 177.53 -58.33 -57.03
C SER A 665 177.41 -59.84 -56.73
N PRO A 666 176.24 -60.52 -56.85
CA PRO A 666 174.93 -60.15 -57.44
C PRO A 666 173.85 -59.80 -56.37
N GLY A 667 172.54 -59.59 -56.63
CA GLY A 667 171.76 -59.44 -57.88
C GLY A 667 170.34 -60.08 -57.82
N GLY A 668 169.38 -59.56 -58.62
CA GLY A 668 167.97 -60.03 -58.72
C GLY A 668 167.00 -59.36 -57.74
N LEU A 669 165.65 -59.44 -57.83
CA LEU A 669 164.65 -60.00 -58.79
C LEU A 669 163.32 -59.20 -58.57
N LEU A 670 162.27 -59.11 -59.40
CA LEU A 670 161.97 -59.34 -60.84
C LEU A 670 160.65 -58.56 -61.17
N PRO A 671 160.39 -58.12 -62.43
CA PRO A 671 159.14 -57.41 -62.81
C PRO A 671 158.07 -58.35 -63.44
N ARG A 672 156.81 -57.86 -63.65
CA ARG A 672 155.96 -58.04 -64.88
C ARG A 672 154.45 -57.70 -64.73
N ALA A 673 153.88 -57.04 -65.76
CA ALA A 673 152.46 -56.99 -66.19
C ALA A 673 151.36 -56.40 -65.24
N GLN A 674 150.11 -56.15 -65.67
CA GLN A 674 149.49 -55.39 -66.80
C GLN A 674 147.95 -55.61 -66.79
N TYR A 675 147.17 -54.72 -67.45
CA TYR A 675 145.77 -54.86 -67.94
C TYR A 675 144.53 -54.56 -67.03
N SER A 676 143.84 -53.45 -67.39
CA SER A 676 142.42 -53.36 -67.84
C SER A 676 141.18 -53.48 -66.91
N LEU A 677 140.10 -52.80 -67.38
CA LEU A 677 138.62 -53.02 -67.23
C LEU A 677 137.71 -52.10 -66.35
N ARG A 678 136.89 -51.27 -67.06
CA ARG A 678 135.41 -51.04 -67.00
C ARG A 678 134.61 -50.68 -65.70
N SER A 679 133.51 -49.94 -65.94
CA SER A 679 132.30 -49.66 -65.09
C SER A 679 132.46 -48.58 -63.99
N ALA A 680 131.71 -47.46 -63.85
CA ALA A 680 130.39 -46.93 -64.28
C ALA A 680 129.16 -47.35 -63.42
N PRO A 681 128.06 -46.55 -63.33
CA PRO A 681 127.76 -45.14 -63.71
C PRO A 681 127.49 -44.25 -62.45
N THR A 682 126.80 -43.09 -62.34
CA THR A 682 125.98 -42.13 -63.16
C THR A 682 126.44 -40.65 -62.88
N SER A 683 125.89 -39.49 -63.30
CA SER A 683 124.64 -38.97 -63.93
C SER A 683 123.39 -38.75 -63.02
N SER A 684 122.53 -37.71 -63.15
CA SER A 684 122.51 -36.48 -64.01
C SER A 684 121.44 -35.43 -63.56
N ARG A 685 121.46 -34.20 -64.17
CA ARG A 685 120.35 -33.20 -64.30
C ARG A 685 119.91 -32.45 -63.01
N HIS A 686 119.51 -31.15 -63.01
CA HIS A 686 118.35 -30.45 -63.64
C HIS A 686 116.99 -31.04 -63.20
N SER A 687 115.95 -30.27 -62.82
CA SER A 687 115.69 -28.81 -62.86
C SER A 687 114.47 -28.40 -61.98
N GLN A 688 114.30 -27.08 -61.75
CA GLN A 688 113.03 -26.33 -61.57
C GLN A 688 111.86 -26.80 -60.64
N GLN A 689 111.31 -25.80 -59.93
CA GLN A 689 109.88 -25.53 -59.66
C GLN A 689 109.06 -26.25 -58.55
N HIS A 690 108.21 -25.41 -57.93
CA HIS A 690 106.90 -25.63 -57.30
C HIS A 690 106.66 -26.73 -56.23
N LEU A 691 106.38 -26.24 -55.00
CA LEU A 691 105.06 -26.33 -54.34
C LEU A 691 104.33 -27.69 -54.32
N LEU A 692 104.15 -28.28 -53.12
CA LEU A 692 102.80 -28.45 -52.54
C LEU A 692 102.76 -28.87 -51.06
N LYS A 693 101.54 -28.80 -50.52
CA LYS A 693 101.13 -29.06 -49.12
C LYS A 693 101.36 -30.51 -48.68
N THR A 694 101.54 -30.70 -47.37
CA THR A 694 100.79 -31.73 -46.63
C THR A 694 100.19 -31.15 -45.34
N ASN A 695 98.93 -31.49 -45.08
CA ASN A 695 98.33 -31.49 -43.74
C ASN A 695 98.47 -32.95 -43.20
N LEU A 696 98.00 -33.39 -42.03
CA LEU A 696 97.08 -32.88 -41.01
C LEU A 696 97.28 -33.75 -39.74
N MET A 697 97.11 -33.22 -38.52
CA MET A 697 96.22 -33.81 -37.47
C MET A 697 96.36 -33.19 -36.07
N ARG A 698 95.26 -32.58 -35.61
CA ARG A 698 94.58 -32.86 -34.32
C ARG A 698 95.45 -33.18 -33.09
N GLY A 699 95.92 -32.13 -32.40
CA GLY A 699 96.24 -32.18 -30.96
C GLY A 699 95.14 -31.52 -30.13
N LYS A 700 94.51 -32.24 -29.19
CA LYS A 700 93.55 -31.66 -28.23
C LYS A 700 94.31 -31.10 -27.02
N ILE A 701 94.22 -29.80 -26.74
CA ILE A 701 94.77 -29.21 -25.50
C ILE A 701 93.63 -28.96 -24.50
N THR A 702 93.62 -29.75 -23.43
CA THR A 702 92.67 -29.65 -22.31
C THR A 702 93.07 -28.53 -21.34
N ARG A 703 92.50 -27.32 -21.50
CA ARG A 703 92.59 -26.28 -20.45
C ARG A 703 91.51 -26.48 -19.38
N ARG A 704 91.94 -27.06 -18.25
CA ARG A 704 91.15 -27.19 -17.02
C ARG A 704 91.28 -25.90 -16.19
N ILE A 705 90.26 -25.04 -16.21
CA ILE A 705 90.17 -23.86 -15.35
C ILE A 705 88.89 -23.97 -14.52
N GLN A 706 89.00 -23.79 -13.20
CA GLN A 706 87.88 -23.86 -12.25
C GLN A 706 87.13 -22.53 -12.19
N ARG A 707 85.83 -22.58 -11.88
CA ARG A 707 85.04 -21.39 -11.50
C ARG A 707 85.29 -21.01 -10.03
N PRO A 708 85.59 -19.76 -9.72
CA PRO A 708 85.08 -19.08 -8.53
C PRO A 708 83.61 -18.70 -8.74
N GLY A 709 82.82 -18.67 -7.66
CA GLY A 709 81.37 -18.44 -7.73
C GLY A 709 80.95 -16.97 -7.61
N THR A 710 79.77 -16.63 -8.14
CA THR A 710 79.08 -15.34 -7.91
C THR A 710 77.93 -15.50 -6.92
N VAL A 711 77.84 -14.57 -5.97
CA VAL A 711 76.84 -14.55 -4.87
C VAL A 711 75.45 -14.17 -5.39
N PRO A 712 74.35 -14.77 -4.90
CA PRO A 712 73.01 -14.49 -5.41
C PRO A 712 72.43 -13.15 -4.92
N ILE A 713 71.94 -12.34 -5.87
CA ILE A 713 71.10 -11.16 -5.59
C ILE A 713 69.66 -11.47 -6.01
N LYS A 714 68.71 -11.28 -5.10
CA LYS A 714 67.27 -11.53 -5.34
C LYS A 714 66.68 -10.42 -6.20
N HIS A 715 66.15 -10.76 -7.38
CA HIS A 715 65.31 -9.85 -8.16
C HIS A 715 63.82 -10.21 -8.00
N THR A 716 63.13 -9.45 -7.15
CA THR A 716 61.66 -9.42 -7.09
C THR A 716 61.11 -8.24 -7.89
N LYS A 717 60.37 -8.54 -8.96
CA LYS A 717 59.29 -7.72 -9.58
C LYS A 717 58.56 -8.66 -10.55
N ARG A 718 57.32 -9.04 -10.24
CA ARG A 718 56.09 -8.25 -10.45
C ARG A 718 55.72 -8.21 -11.93
N THR A 719 55.00 -9.24 -12.35
CA THR A 719 54.26 -9.31 -13.60
C THR A 719 53.09 -8.33 -13.55
N ASP A 720 52.85 -7.60 -14.63
CA ASP A 720 51.64 -6.82 -14.90
C ASP A 720 51.40 -6.83 -16.43
N ASN A 721 50.16 -6.60 -16.85
CA ASN A 721 49.64 -6.56 -18.24
C ASN A 721 49.40 -7.92 -18.93
N GLY A 722 48.15 -8.39 -18.88
CA GLY A 722 47.57 -9.22 -19.94
C GLY A 722 47.12 -8.35 -21.12
N PHE A 723 47.04 -8.94 -22.32
CA PHE A 723 46.42 -8.33 -23.51
C PHE A 723 45.19 -9.13 -23.96
N LEU A 724 44.33 -8.46 -24.71
CA LEU A 724 43.05 -8.95 -25.26
C LEU A 724 43.22 -10.15 -26.22
N PRO A 725 42.26 -11.07 -26.29
CA PRO A 725 41.94 -11.82 -27.50
C PRO A 725 40.91 -11.07 -28.38
N ASN A 726 40.82 -11.45 -29.65
CA ASN A 726 40.07 -10.74 -30.68
C ASN A 726 38.75 -11.42 -31.06
N VAL A 727 37.95 -10.75 -31.89
CA VAL A 727 36.74 -11.30 -32.53
C VAL A 727 37.07 -12.50 -33.43
N ALA A 728 36.21 -13.52 -33.42
CA ALA A 728 36.03 -14.48 -34.51
C ALA A 728 34.55 -14.91 -34.56
N GLU A 729 34.04 -15.19 -35.76
CA GLU A 729 32.62 -15.45 -36.01
C GLU A 729 32.25 -16.92 -35.78
N ASN A 730 30.96 -17.18 -35.51
CA ASN A 730 30.24 -18.25 -36.22
C ASN A 730 28.74 -18.01 -36.23
N VAL A 731 28.07 -18.50 -37.28
CA VAL A 731 26.66 -18.24 -37.59
C VAL A 731 25.84 -19.51 -37.37
N GLN A 732 24.67 -19.37 -36.76
CA GLN A 732 23.56 -20.29 -37.04
C GLN A 732 22.22 -19.55 -36.96
N CYS A 733 21.50 -19.53 -38.08
CA CYS A 733 20.17 -18.94 -38.16
C CYS A 733 19.10 -19.94 -37.69
N SER A 734 18.13 -19.46 -36.93
CA SER A 734 16.77 -20.01 -36.92
C SER A 734 15.79 -18.85 -37.05
N THR A 735 14.60 -19.12 -37.58
CA THR A 735 13.88 -18.11 -38.39
C THR A 735 12.38 -18.12 -38.12
N PHE A 736 11.77 -16.93 -38.13
CA PHE A 736 10.33 -16.67 -37.93
C PHE A 736 9.83 -16.96 -36.49
N GLN A 737 8.72 -16.36 -36.01
CA GLN A 737 7.76 -15.49 -36.68
C GLN A 737 7.24 -14.41 -35.71
N VAL A 738 7.15 -13.15 -36.15
CA VAL A 738 6.49 -12.08 -35.38
C VAL A 738 5.02 -12.02 -35.76
N HIS A 739 4.13 -12.25 -34.79
CA HIS A 739 2.70 -11.97 -34.96
C HIS A 739 2.36 -10.61 -34.38
N THR A 740 2.21 -9.62 -35.28
CA THR A 740 1.66 -8.31 -34.95
C THR A 740 0.15 -8.40 -34.77
N ALA A 741 -0.39 -7.84 -33.69
CA ALA A 741 -1.81 -7.55 -33.52
C ALA A 741 -1.99 -6.08 -33.12
N PRO A 742 -3.03 -5.38 -33.60
CA PRO A 742 -3.10 -3.92 -33.53
C PRO A 742 -3.60 -3.40 -32.18
N SER A 743 -3.19 -2.16 -31.87
CA SER A 743 -3.76 -1.34 -30.80
C SER A 743 -5.23 -0.98 -31.08
N ILE A 744 -6.10 -1.17 -30.09
CA ILE A 744 -7.41 -0.51 -30.01
C ILE A 744 -7.46 0.23 -28.66
N ILE A 745 -7.69 1.54 -28.71
CA ILE A 745 -7.93 2.41 -27.55
C ILE A 745 -8.78 3.60 -28.03
N PRO A 746 -9.79 4.03 -27.26
CA PRO A 746 -10.85 3.23 -26.65
C PRO A 746 -12.16 3.28 -27.47
#